data_AF-A0A6B2ZDW3-F1
#
_entry.id   AF-A0A6B2ZDW3-F1
#
_cell.length_a   1.000
_cell.length_b   1.000
_cell.length_c   1.000
_cell.angle_alpha   90.00
_cell.angle_beta   90.00
_cell.angle_gamma   90.00
#
_symmetry.space_group_name_H-M   'P 1'
#
loop_
_entity.id
_entity.type
_entity.pdbx_description
1 polymer ?
#
loop_
_entity_poly.entity_id
_entity_poly.type
_entity_poly.pdbx_seq_one_letter_code
_entity_poly.pdbx_strand_id
1 'polypeptide(L)'
;MPKLITLPVPGQIRRHVLKNLTPNTKGEQDLLDASRDGAAELEAKGMNSLNTIDLHLTNDAVGSAIDIARAWLASDNGNNVMAAKSMLKFELEYEPDDPREIRHEVKMPKSLAVHFKPTYGQKPWVEGKSEVIQTDMGRMGWSTSGGRGRVRAETLGALLETITPWADSHPQPAAARAARKFAATHTEPYEKTMRLINGYLGAGDNEGQAPESGPRKPELPEGASIRLTSDRPEKVFIPKEELEVLRGFGFSEAQIALLGAVDDDGAHDLIEDPKGFYISDGWGRGKPVDRTRALDLWARGWLMYSPRDGRRYFRLTPSGTAHLKQWRAAHDQGLIDYAGKDGLNSAKEQREAYPRLVVEDVVQAAPEDQTPDFMEAIHGRDEVEVEAEPKRLVVVACGGKKSQHAGKIRADERYTGNYFTACLMAAEVMDGATMVLSAKYGLIPLSEEIENYDVRPGDKGSIRLATVKRQVEELGLTGAHVTVLGGERYVNAARLIWADVEAPLKGGIGQQLKQLAGIYGGEALAPDEEGPERVYQTTLKEVGYLPTRNRPTPRVMWFGGKAGRFNPKPGQWVKAEVIYIGEGKYAIYRFGTSDQLMTGTLRNLIHWGPLNEQKPELVQSPDEPRDAEAAPAPVEPAAKPVVGSRFYEVPENWVELAEEGDTEAARRYWTRRCEEWRLTRK
;
A
#
# COMPACT_ATOMS: atom_id res chain seq x y z
N MET A 1 31.89 4.83 38.49
CA MET A 1 31.08 3.61 38.25
C MET A 1 30.44 3.75 36.88
N PRO A 2 30.44 2.71 36.03
CA PRO A 2 29.79 2.79 34.71
C PRO A 2 28.31 3.10 34.88
N LYS A 3 27.75 3.92 33.99
CA LYS A 3 26.32 4.22 33.98
C LYS A 3 25.56 2.94 33.60
N LEU A 4 24.64 2.51 34.47
CA LEU A 4 23.77 1.37 34.20
C LEU A 4 22.49 1.85 33.51
N ILE A 5 22.09 1.15 32.46
CA ILE A 5 20.89 1.38 31.67
C ILE A 5 19.98 0.17 31.89
N THR A 6 18.74 0.42 32.32
CA THR A 6 17.75 -0.65 32.49
C THR A 6 17.02 -0.86 31.17
N LEU A 7 17.11 -2.05 30.59
CA LEU A 7 16.45 -2.40 29.32
C LEU A 7 15.64 -3.70 29.43
N PRO A 8 14.44 -3.77 28.84
CA PRO A 8 13.67 -5.00 28.74
C PRO A 8 14.27 -5.92 27.68
N VAL A 9 15.06 -6.92 28.11
CA VAL A 9 15.75 -7.85 27.21
C VAL A 9 14.88 -9.08 26.92
N PRO A 10 14.54 -9.37 25.64
CA PRO A 10 13.78 -10.56 25.27
C PRO A 10 14.45 -11.85 25.72
N GLY A 11 13.66 -12.81 26.21
CA GLY A 11 14.18 -14.08 26.73
C GLY A 11 14.97 -14.89 25.70
N GLN A 12 14.69 -14.72 24.40
CA GLN A 12 15.46 -15.34 23.33
C GLN A 12 16.92 -14.86 23.32
N ILE A 13 17.14 -13.53 23.40
CA ILE A 13 18.49 -12.95 23.38
C ILE A 13 19.24 -13.38 24.64
N ARG A 14 18.62 -13.27 25.83
CA ARG A 14 19.21 -13.75 27.09
C ARG A 14 19.62 -15.23 26.99
N ARG A 15 18.74 -16.09 26.47
CA ARG A 15 19.02 -17.53 26.30
C ARG A 15 20.15 -17.78 25.31
N HIS A 16 20.24 -16.98 24.25
CA HIS A 16 21.33 -17.08 23.29
C HIS A 16 22.66 -16.69 23.90
N VAL A 17 22.68 -15.58 24.64
CA VAL A 17 23.84 -15.10 25.40
C VAL A 17 24.33 -16.20 26.35
N LEU A 18 23.45 -16.74 27.19
CA LEU A 18 23.79 -17.79 28.16
C LEU A 18 24.33 -19.08 27.54
N LYS A 19 23.91 -19.42 26.31
CA LYS A 19 24.26 -20.70 25.67
C LYS A 19 25.41 -20.62 24.69
N ASN A 20 25.54 -19.50 23.98
CA ASN A 20 26.39 -19.42 22.79
C ASN A 20 27.40 -18.28 22.86
N LEU A 21 27.20 -17.27 23.71
CA LEU A 21 28.16 -16.16 23.80
C LEU A 21 29.39 -16.61 24.57
N THR A 22 30.54 -16.58 23.89
CA THR A 22 31.86 -16.69 24.52
C THR A 22 32.42 -15.27 24.57
N PRO A 23 32.41 -14.61 25.74
CA PRO A 23 32.73 -13.19 25.82
C PRO A 23 34.20 -12.93 25.52
N ASN A 24 34.47 -12.07 24.54
CA ASN A 24 35.80 -11.59 24.17
C ASN A 24 35.99 -10.11 24.51
N THR A 25 34.89 -9.39 24.73
CA THR A 25 34.88 -7.99 25.14
C THR A 25 34.28 -7.83 26.53
N LYS A 26 34.59 -6.70 27.18
CA LYS A 26 33.98 -6.35 28.47
C LYS A 26 32.45 -6.24 28.37
N GLY A 27 31.93 -5.65 27.30
CA GLY A 27 30.48 -5.55 27.07
C GLY A 27 29.79 -6.90 26.95
N GLU A 28 30.40 -7.86 26.26
CA GLU A 28 29.86 -9.22 26.17
C GLU A 28 29.87 -9.94 27.52
N GLN A 29 30.92 -9.73 28.33
CA GLN A 29 31.01 -10.28 29.68
C GLN A 29 29.94 -9.67 30.59
N ASP A 30 29.80 -8.34 30.61
CA ASP A 30 28.78 -7.62 31.37
C ASP A 30 27.36 -8.05 30.96
N LEU A 31 27.12 -8.26 29.65
CA LEU A 31 25.84 -8.77 29.14
C LEU A 31 25.57 -10.22 29.57
N LEU A 32 26.61 -11.07 29.60
CA LEU A 32 26.50 -12.45 30.05
C LEU A 32 26.16 -12.52 31.54
N ASP A 33 26.81 -11.72 32.37
CA ASP A 33 26.58 -11.69 33.81
C ASP A 33 25.18 -11.13 34.13
N ALA A 34 24.78 -10.01 33.51
CA ALA A 34 23.41 -9.50 33.65
C ALA A 34 22.36 -10.52 33.16
N SER A 35 22.66 -11.28 32.12
CA SER A 35 21.79 -12.35 31.62
C SER A 35 21.66 -13.52 32.60
N ARG A 36 22.70 -13.84 33.38
CA ARG A 36 22.66 -14.86 34.44
C ARG A 36 21.81 -14.39 35.61
N ASP A 37 22.02 -13.15 36.04
CA ASP A 37 21.27 -12.55 37.14
C ASP A 37 19.77 -12.49 36.82
N GLY A 38 19.41 -12.00 35.62
CA GLY A 38 18.01 -11.97 35.19
C GLY A 38 17.39 -13.36 34.99
N ALA A 39 18.19 -14.39 34.67
CA ALA A 39 17.69 -15.76 34.61
C ALA A 39 17.40 -16.32 36.01
N ALA A 40 18.29 -16.08 36.98
CA ALA A 40 18.10 -16.44 38.38
C ALA A 40 16.88 -15.72 38.98
N GLU A 41 16.66 -14.45 38.63
CA GLU A 41 15.49 -13.68 39.07
C GLU A 41 14.17 -14.25 38.52
N LEU A 42 14.13 -14.66 37.24
CA LEU A 42 12.95 -15.32 36.68
C LEU A 42 12.66 -16.67 37.34
N GLU A 43 13.70 -17.44 37.64
CA GLU A 43 13.58 -18.72 38.35
C GLU A 43 13.04 -18.52 39.77
N ALA A 44 13.56 -17.55 40.52
CA ALA A 44 13.07 -17.20 41.85
C ALA A 44 11.58 -16.76 41.83
N LYS A 45 11.13 -16.16 40.73
CA LYS A 45 9.73 -15.76 40.50
C LYS A 45 8.84 -16.89 39.96
N GLY A 46 9.38 -18.08 39.70
CA GLY A 46 8.65 -19.20 39.07
C GLY A 46 8.20 -18.90 37.64
N MET A 47 8.86 -17.96 36.95
CA MET A 47 8.53 -17.54 35.60
C MET A 47 9.29 -18.33 34.54
N ASN A 48 8.73 -18.40 33.33
CA ASN A 48 9.39 -19.10 32.22
C ASN A 48 10.68 -18.36 31.79
N SER A 49 11.76 -19.11 31.57
CA SER A 49 13.04 -18.62 31.02
C SER A 49 12.95 -17.88 29.67
N LEU A 50 11.80 -17.89 28.98
CA LEU A 50 11.53 -17.13 27.76
C LEU A 50 10.88 -15.77 28.01
N ASN A 51 10.48 -15.45 29.24
CA ASN A 51 9.91 -14.15 29.56
C ASN A 51 10.96 -13.03 29.40
N THR A 52 10.48 -11.88 28.93
CA THR A 52 11.25 -10.63 28.91
C THR A 52 11.43 -10.15 30.34
N ILE A 53 12.62 -9.64 30.66
CA ILE A 53 12.93 -9.06 31.97
C ILE A 53 13.79 -7.83 31.79
N ASP A 54 13.67 -6.88 32.69
CA ASP A 54 14.53 -5.71 32.74
C ASP A 54 15.91 -6.09 33.25
N LEU A 55 16.94 -5.86 32.45
CA LEU A 55 18.35 -6.06 32.82
C LEU A 55 19.02 -4.70 33.03
N HIS A 56 19.82 -4.60 34.08
CA HIS A 56 20.71 -3.46 34.30
C HIS A 56 22.02 -3.69 33.54
N LEU A 57 22.16 -3.03 32.39
CA LEU A 57 23.27 -3.23 31.47
C LEU A 57 24.23 -2.04 31.53
N THR A 58 25.54 -2.29 31.47
CA THR A 58 26.50 -1.25 31.12
C THR A 58 26.30 -0.84 29.66
N ASN A 59 26.82 0.32 29.29
CA ASN A 59 26.69 0.80 27.92
C ASN A 59 27.33 -0.18 26.90
N ASP A 60 28.50 -0.75 27.22
CA ASP A 60 29.14 -1.77 26.38
C ASP A 60 28.28 -3.04 26.23
N ALA A 61 27.55 -3.43 27.29
CA ALA A 61 26.63 -4.56 27.26
C ALA A 61 25.40 -4.29 26.37
N VAL A 62 24.86 -3.07 26.39
CA VAL A 62 23.79 -2.66 25.47
C VAL A 62 24.27 -2.74 24.01
N GLY A 63 25.47 -2.25 23.72
CA GLY A 63 26.09 -2.36 22.40
C GLY A 63 26.21 -3.82 21.93
N SER A 64 26.65 -4.71 22.81
CA SER A 64 26.76 -6.15 22.54
C SER A 64 25.39 -6.80 22.26
N ALA A 65 24.36 -6.42 23.01
CA ALA A 65 22.99 -6.93 22.80
C ALA A 65 22.40 -6.46 21.46
N ILE A 66 22.67 -5.21 21.08
CA ILE A 66 22.29 -4.64 19.77
C ILE A 66 22.98 -5.39 18.63
N ASP A 67 24.26 -5.72 18.77
CA ASP A 67 25.01 -6.45 17.75
C ASP A 67 24.46 -7.87 17.53
N ILE A 68 24.09 -8.59 18.60
CA ILE A 68 23.37 -9.88 18.51
C ILE A 68 22.04 -9.69 17.79
N ALA A 69 21.26 -8.67 18.17
CA ALA A 69 19.97 -8.38 17.54
C ALA A 69 20.10 -8.10 16.04
N ARG A 70 21.14 -7.37 15.61
CA ARG A 70 21.41 -7.12 14.18
C ARG A 70 21.72 -8.40 13.42
N ALA A 71 22.59 -9.27 13.96
CA ALA A 71 22.89 -10.55 13.34
C ALA A 71 21.62 -11.41 13.15
N TRP A 72 20.69 -11.32 14.09
CA TRP A 72 19.43 -12.04 14.06
C TRP A 72 18.39 -11.50 13.06
N LEU A 73 18.53 -10.29 12.55
CA LEU A 73 17.63 -9.79 11.49
C LEU A 73 17.74 -10.61 10.19
N ALA A 74 18.87 -11.27 9.95
CA ALA A 74 19.09 -12.17 8.82
C ALA A 74 18.76 -13.64 9.14
N SER A 75 18.30 -13.94 10.36
CA SER A 75 17.96 -15.32 10.76
C SER A 75 16.69 -15.81 10.05
N ASP A 76 16.67 -17.08 9.68
CA ASP A 76 15.51 -17.82 9.19
C ASP A 76 14.48 -18.13 10.31
N ASN A 77 14.89 -17.99 11.57
CA ASN A 77 14.02 -18.17 12.72
C ASN A 77 13.23 -16.89 13.04
N GLY A 78 11.93 -16.91 12.73
CA GLY A 78 11.03 -15.78 12.97
C GLY A 78 11.02 -15.27 14.43
N ASN A 79 11.26 -16.12 15.43
CA ASN A 79 11.32 -15.69 16.82
C ASN A 79 12.57 -14.84 17.11
N ASN A 80 13.71 -15.18 16.50
CA ASN A 80 14.94 -14.40 16.62
C ASN A 80 14.76 -13.03 15.98
N VAL A 81 14.13 -12.97 14.79
CA VAL A 81 13.83 -11.71 14.10
C VAL A 81 12.92 -10.82 14.94
N MET A 82 11.90 -11.38 15.60
CA MET A 82 10.99 -10.61 16.46
C MET A 82 11.69 -10.10 17.73
N ALA A 83 12.51 -10.93 18.39
CA ALA A 83 13.31 -10.52 19.54
C ALA A 83 14.32 -9.42 19.15
N ALA A 84 14.98 -9.57 18.01
CA ALA A 84 15.88 -8.57 17.45
C ALA A 84 15.18 -7.23 17.23
N LYS A 85 14.02 -7.23 16.56
CA LYS A 85 13.23 -6.02 16.35
C LYS A 85 12.81 -5.34 17.65
N SER A 86 12.59 -6.10 18.72
CA SER A 86 12.28 -5.53 20.04
C SER A 86 13.49 -4.79 20.62
N MET A 87 14.69 -5.38 20.53
CA MET A 87 15.92 -4.75 21.04
C MET A 87 16.36 -3.54 20.22
N LEU A 88 16.22 -3.58 18.90
CA LEU A 88 16.68 -2.49 18.03
C LEU A 88 15.88 -1.19 18.17
N LYS A 89 14.78 -1.19 18.93
CA LYS A 89 14.08 0.04 19.31
C LYS A 89 14.94 0.93 20.21
N PHE A 90 15.74 0.31 21.08
CA PHE A 90 16.63 1.01 22.02
C PHE A 90 17.92 1.49 21.36
N GLU A 91 18.14 1.15 20.09
CA GLU A 91 19.34 1.54 19.35
C GLU A 91 19.43 3.06 19.10
N LEU A 92 18.29 3.76 19.13
CA LEU A 92 18.23 5.21 19.00
C LEU A 92 18.54 5.93 20.31
N GLU A 93 18.27 5.27 21.43
CA GLU A 93 18.52 5.78 22.80
C GLU A 93 19.93 5.42 23.28
N TYR A 94 20.63 4.57 22.52
CA TYR A 94 22.00 4.15 22.80
C TYR A 94 23.01 5.24 22.43
N GLU A 95 23.59 5.87 23.45
CA GLU A 95 24.72 6.80 23.35
C GLU A 95 25.97 6.11 23.90
N PRO A 96 26.90 5.58 23.06
CA PRO A 96 28.06 4.82 23.53
C PRO A 96 29.03 5.67 24.35
N ASP A 97 29.71 5.04 25.33
CA ASP A 97 30.66 5.71 26.22
C ASP A 97 31.95 6.13 25.46
N ASP A 98 32.38 5.32 24.49
CA ASP A 98 33.42 5.70 23.54
C ASP A 98 32.76 6.38 22.31
N PRO A 99 33.05 7.67 22.05
CA PRO A 99 32.49 8.37 20.90
C PRO A 99 32.88 7.75 19.55
N ARG A 100 33.91 6.91 19.49
CA ARG A 100 34.28 6.16 18.27
C ARG A 100 33.23 5.11 17.88
N GLU A 101 32.45 4.63 18.85
CA GLU A 101 31.38 3.67 18.64
C GLU A 101 30.05 4.34 18.25
N ILE A 102 29.99 5.69 18.18
CA ILE A 102 28.82 6.40 17.68
C ILE A 102 28.53 5.98 16.23
N ARG A 103 27.32 5.46 15.99
CA ARG A 103 26.89 4.99 14.68
C ARG A 103 25.95 5.98 14.00
N HIS A 104 26.35 6.47 12.84
CA HIS A 104 25.59 7.37 11.98
C HIS A 104 24.66 6.59 11.07
N GLU A 105 23.37 6.95 11.01
CA GLU A 105 22.49 6.42 9.97
C GLU A 105 22.91 6.95 8.60
N VAL A 106 23.19 6.04 7.68
CA VAL A 106 23.58 6.33 6.30
C VAL A 106 22.49 5.82 5.38
N LYS A 107 21.96 6.73 4.55
CA LYS A 107 21.04 6.43 3.46
C LYS A 107 21.68 6.85 2.16
N MET A 108 22.06 5.87 1.36
CA MET A 108 22.80 6.06 0.13
C MET A 108 21.86 5.86 -1.08
N PRO A 109 21.61 6.90 -1.90
CA PRO A 109 20.79 6.76 -3.10
C PRO A 109 21.32 5.70 -4.06
N LYS A 110 20.43 5.09 -4.85
CA LYS A 110 20.78 4.09 -5.89
C LYS A 110 21.97 4.48 -6.75
N SER A 111 22.04 5.75 -7.18
CA SER A 111 23.10 6.26 -8.05
C SER A 111 24.48 6.29 -7.38
N LEU A 112 24.56 6.33 -6.05
CA LEU A 112 25.83 6.17 -5.32
C LEU A 112 26.06 4.70 -4.93
N ALA A 113 25.02 4.04 -4.43
CA ALA A 113 25.12 2.69 -3.90
C ALA A 113 25.65 1.66 -4.91
N VAL A 114 25.43 1.87 -6.21
CA VAL A 114 25.98 1.00 -7.27
C VAL A 114 27.51 0.96 -7.29
N HIS A 115 28.18 2.01 -6.82
CA HIS A 115 29.65 2.08 -6.75
C HIS A 115 30.23 1.40 -5.49
N PHE A 116 29.36 1.06 -4.54
CA PHE A 116 29.70 0.53 -3.23
C PHE A 116 29.19 -0.90 -3.01
N LYS A 117 28.26 -1.35 -3.86
CA LYS A 117 27.69 -2.68 -3.77
C LYS A 117 28.75 -3.72 -4.18
N PRO A 118 29.00 -4.78 -3.38
CA PRO A 118 29.84 -5.89 -3.80
C PRO A 118 29.37 -6.44 -5.14
N THR A 119 30.28 -6.54 -6.10
CA THR A 119 30.10 -7.45 -7.23
C THR A 119 30.10 -8.88 -6.68
N TYR A 120 29.22 -9.75 -7.18
CA TYR A 120 29.13 -11.13 -6.72
C TYR A 120 30.51 -11.82 -6.74
N GLY A 121 30.94 -12.34 -5.60
CA GLY A 121 32.24 -13.02 -5.44
C GLY A 121 33.44 -12.11 -5.16
N GLN A 122 33.30 -10.78 -5.21
CA GLN A 122 34.33 -9.87 -4.75
C GLN A 122 34.09 -9.50 -3.29
N LYS A 123 35.16 -9.47 -2.49
CA LYS A 123 35.12 -8.78 -1.20
C LYS A 123 34.86 -7.30 -1.52
N PRO A 124 33.76 -6.71 -1.02
CA PRO A 124 33.28 -5.41 -1.50
C PRO A 124 34.20 -4.22 -1.22
N TRP A 125 35.23 -4.42 -0.40
CA TRP A 125 36.05 -3.36 0.15
C TRP A 125 37.51 -3.69 -0.04
N VAL A 126 38.25 -2.67 -0.50
CA VAL A 126 39.65 -2.76 -0.89
C VAL A 126 40.47 -3.37 0.25
N GLU A 127 41.27 -4.37 -0.09
CA GLU A 127 42.31 -4.92 0.76
C GLU A 127 43.18 -3.75 1.27
N GLY A 128 43.23 -3.56 2.59
CA GLY A 128 43.93 -2.43 3.23
C GLY A 128 43.05 -1.39 3.92
N LYS A 129 41.71 -1.49 3.86
CA LYS A 129 40.83 -0.72 4.76
C LYS A 129 40.81 -1.35 6.16
N SER A 130 40.58 -0.55 7.20
CA SER A 130 40.50 -1.04 8.58
C SER A 130 39.38 -2.07 8.76
N GLU A 131 39.53 -2.93 9.76
CA GLU A 131 38.51 -3.92 10.14
C GLU A 131 37.17 -3.26 10.47
N VAL A 132 37.21 -2.04 11.01
CA VAL A 132 36.04 -1.23 11.33
C VAL A 132 35.21 -0.94 10.08
N ILE A 133 35.86 -0.44 9.03
CA ILE A 133 35.23 -0.12 7.74
C ILE A 133 34.68 -1.39 7.10
N GLN A 134 35.48 -2.46 7.05
CA GLN A 134 35.05 -3.72 6.43
C GLN A 134 33.80 -4.29 7.13
N THR A 135 33.79 -4.25 8.46
CA THR A 135 32.66 -4.71 9.28
C THR A 135 31.41 -3.87 9.05
N ASP A 136 31.52 -2.55 9.12
CA ASP A 136 30.35 -1.67 8.97
C ASP A 136 29.76 -1.75 7.57
N MET A 137 30.61 -1.78 6.54
CA MET A 137 30.14 -1.85 5.17
C MET A 137 29.59 -3.24 4.80
N GLY A 138 30.09 -4.32 5.42
CA GLY A 138 29.50 -5.65 5.32
C GLY A 138 28.13 -5.75 5.99
N ARG A 139 27.88 -4.94 7.03
CA ARG A 139 26.59 -4.83 7.73
C ARG A 139 25.59 -3.89 7.03
N MET A 140 26.00 -3.10 6.04
CA MET A 140 25.07 -2.28 5.27
C MET A 140 24.13 -3.14 4.43
N GLY A 141 22.84 -2.82 4.44
CA GLY A 141 21.86 -3.41 3.55
C GLY A 141 21.95 -2.79 2.16
N TRP A 142 22.31 -3.58 1.17
CA TRP A 142 22.42 -3.18 -0.22
C TRP A 142 21.23 -3.70 -1.04
N SER A 143 20.43 -2.82 -1.61
CA SER A 143 19.26 -3.16 -2.43
C SER A 143 19.37 -2.56 -3.83
N THR A 144 18.38 -2.84 -4.68
CA THR A 144 18.24 -2.16 -5.98
C THR A 144 17.83 -0.70 -5.86
N SER A 145 17.34 -0.26 -4.69
CA SER A 145 16.91 1.11 -4.42
C SER A 145 18.00 1.97 -3.74
N GLY A 146 19.06 1.35 -3.20
CA GLY A 146 20.15 2.07 -2.54
C GLY A 146 20.90 1.23 -1.52
N GLY A 147 21.71 1.90 -0.70
CA GLY A 147 22.36 1.34 0.47
C GLY A 147 21.80 1.96 1.74
N ARG A 148 21.55 1.17 2.78
CA ARG A 148 21.16 1.69 4.10
C ARG A 148 21.85 0.91 5.21
N GLY A 149 22.35 1.61 6.21
CA GLY A 149 22.90 1.01 7.42
C GLY A 149 23.25 2.06 8.44
N ARG A 150 23.85 1.65 9.56
CA ARG A 150 24.51 2.58 10.47
C ARG A 150 25.97 2.22 10.61
N VAL A 151 26.83 3.20 10.38
CA VAL A 151 28.28 3.04 10.32
C VAL A 151 28.96 3.93 11.35
N ARG A 152 30.11 3.53 11.85
CA ARG A 152 30.92 4.34 12.78
C ARG A 152 31.51 5.56 12.07
N ALA A 153 31.97 6.53 12.86
CA ALA A 153 32.53 7.78 12.33
C ALA A 153 33.68 7.53 11.35
N GLU A 154 34.56 6.56 11.62
CA GLU A 154 35.66 6.18 10.72
C GLU A 154 35.15 5.76 9.33
N THR A 155 34.15 4.88 9.29
CA THR A 155 33.51 4.43 8.04
C THR A 155 32.79 5.57 7.33
N LEU A 156 32.11 6.45 8.07
CA LEU A 156 31.45 7.62 7.49
C LEU A 156 32.48 8.59 6.88
N GLY A 157 33.60 8.81 7.55
CA GLY A 157 34.72 9.62 7.05
C GLY A 157 35.27 9.05 5.74
N ALA A 158 35.52 7.74 5.68
CA ALA A 158 35.98 7.08 4.46
C ALA A 158 34.97 7.19 3.30
N LEU A 159 33.66 7.11 3.60
CA LEU A 159 32.61 7.34 2.62
C LEU A 159 32.59 8.79 2.13
N LEU A 160 32.68 9.77 3.02
CA LEU A 160 32.71 11.19 2.67
C LEU A 160 33.95 11.54 1.83
N GLU A 161 35.13 11.03 2.19
CA GLU A 161 36.37 11.21 1.44
C GLU A 161 36.24 10.67 0.00
N THR A 162 35.59 9.51 -0.16
CA THR A 162 35.39 8.89 -1.47
C THR A 162 34.32 9.61 -2.30
N ILE A 163 33.21 10.02 -1.68
CA ILE A 163 32.02 10.55 -2.38
C ILE A 163 32.13 12.05 -2.67
N THR A 164 32.78 12.83 -1.82
CA THR A 164 32.81 14.31 -1.97
C THR A 164 33.38 14.75 -3.33
N PRO A 165 34.49 14.19 -3.86
CA PRO A 165 35.00 14.55 -5.19
C PRO A 165 34.01 14.30 -6.33
N TRP A 166 33.05 13.38 -6.15
CA TRP A 166 32.05 13.04 -7.16
C TRP A 166 30.99 14.15 -7.32
N ALA A 167 30.85 15.04 -6.34
CA ALA A 167 29.94 16.18 -6.40
C ALA A 167 30.12 17.04 -7.66
N ASP A 168 31.38 17.21 -8.08
CA ASP A 168 31.78 18.12 -9.15
C ASP A 168 32.19 17.39 -10.42
N SER A 169 32.76 16.18 -10.28
CA SER A 169 33.47 15.51 -11.38
C SER A 169 32.85 14.19 -11.84
N HIS A 170 31.75 13.72 -11.22
CA HIS A 170 31.22 12.41 -11.57
C HIS A 170 30.57 12.42 -12.96
N PRO A 171 30.91 11.47 -13.87
CA PRO A 171 30.46 11.48 -15.26
C PRO A 171 28.94 11.36 -15.40
N GLN A 172 28.28 10.68 -14.45
CA GLN A 172 26.83 10.60 -14.38
C GLN A 172 26.24 11.75 -13.53
N PRO A 173 25.43 12.66 -14.10
CA PRO A 173 24.86 13.80 -13.37
C PRO A 173 24.00 13.40 -12.17
N ALA A 174 23.34 12.24 -12.23
CA ALA A 174 22.51 11.73 -11.13
C ALA A 174 23.35 11.31 -9.92
N ALA A 175 24.55 10.76 -10.13
CA ALA A 175 25.47 10.43 -9.06
C ALA A 175 26.16 11.70 -8.51
N ALA A 176 26.51 12.67 -9.35
CA ALA A 176 27.03 13.96 -8.90
C ALA A 176 26.05 14.70 -7.98
N ARG A 177 24.77 14.78 -8.35
CA ARG A 177 23.71 15.35 -7.50
C ARG A 177 23.53 14.57 -6.20
N ALA A 178 23.55 13.24 -6.26
CA ALA A 178 23.44 12.40 -5.08
C ALA A 178 24.65 12.56 -4.14
N ALA A 179 25.86 12.70 -4.69
CA ALA A 179 27.09 12.95 -3.94
C ALA A 179 27.02 14.28 -3.19
N ARG A 180 26.61 15.37 -3.85
CA ARG A 180 26.37 16.67 -3.19
C ARG A 180 25.40 16.56 -2.02
N LYS A 181 24.25 15.90 -2.26
CA LYS A 181 23.24 15.71 -1.21
C LYS A 181 23.79 14.86 -0.05
N PHE A 182 24.54 13.80 -0.36
CA PHE A 182 25.13 12.92 0.65
C PHE A 182 26.13 13.67 1.53
N ALA A 183 27.07 14.41 0.92
CA ALA A 183 28.03 15.24 1.63
C ALA A 183 27.32 16.28 2.51
N ALA A 184 26.38 17.05 1.94
CA ALA A 184 25.61 18.05 2.69
C ALA A 184 24.85 17.46 3.89
N THR A 185 24.36 16.21 3.78
CA THR A 185 23.59 15.56 4.85
C THR A 185 24.49 15.02 5.96
N HIS A 186 25.69 14.54 5.63
CA HIS A 186 26.49 13.71 6.53
C HIS A 186 27.78 14.37 7.04
N THR A 187 28.26 15.47 6.43
CA THR A 187 29.48 16.17 6.87
C THR A 187 29.35 16.73 8.29
N GLU A 188 28.30 17.48 8.60
CA GLU A 188 28.14 18.08 9.94
C GLU A 188 28.02 17.02 11.06
N PRO A 189 27.19 15.96 10.94
CA PRO A 189 27.17 14.87 11.91
C PRO A 189 28.55 14.21 12.10
N TYR A 190 29.28 13.96 11.01
CA TYR A 190 30.61 13.38 11.06
C TYR A 190 31.59 14.28 11.82
N GLU A 191 31.65 15.57 11.47
CA GLU A 191 32.53 16.53 12.14
C GLU A 191 32.22 16.66 13.62
N LYS A 192 30.94 16.69 14.00
CA LYS A 192 30.52 16.71 15.41
C LYS A 192 31.08 15.51 16.17
N THR A 193 30.97 14.31 15.62
CA THR A 193 31.51 13.10 16.24
C THR A 193 33.04 13.11 16.26
N MET A 194 33.71 13.58 15.21
CA MET A 194 35.16 13.71 15.19
C MET A 194 35.68 14.67 16.26
N ARG A 195 34.98 15.77 16.55
CA ARG A 195 35.33 16.66 17.68
C ARG A 195 35.25 15.94 19.02
N LEU A 196 34.21 15.10 19.22
CA LEU A 196 34.09 14.27 20.42
C LEU A 196 35.21 13.24 20.52
N ILE A 197 35.54 12.56 19.42
CA ILE A 197 36.65 11.59 19.36
C ILE A 197 37.98 12.28 19.69
N ASN A 198 38.26 13.43 19.08
CA ASN A 198 39.49 14.18 19.32
C ASN A 198 39.59 14.68 20.78
N GLY A 199 38.47 15.11 21.36
CA GLY A 199 38.41 15.46 22.78
C GLY A 199 38.62 14.27 23.71
N TYR A 200 37.99 13.12 23.38
CA TYR A 200 38.09 11.88 24.15
C TYR A 200 39.49 11.27 24.14
N LEU A 201 40.19 11.34 23.00
CA LEU A 201 41.56 10.83 22.89
C LEU A 201 42.61 11.72 23.52
N GLY A 202 42.19 12.89 24.00
CA GLY A 202 43.11 13.87 24.53
C GLY A 202 43.94 14.45 23.39
N ALA A 203 43.68 15.71 23.07
CA ALA A 203 44.77 16.65 23.13
C ALA A 203 45.42 16.55 24.53
N GLY A 204 46.24 15.52 24.74
CA GLY A 204 47.31 15.60 25.72
C GLY A 204 48.14 16.82 25.31
N ASP A 205 48.34 17.72 26.28
CA ASP A 205 49.33 18.80 26.23
C ASP A 205 48.90 20.18 25.70
N ASN A 206 47.66 20.65 25.93
CA ASN A 206 47.41 22.10 25.90
C ASN A 206 46.20 22.56 26.74
N GLU A 207 46.27 22.42 28.06
CA GLU A 207 45.32 23.03 29.02
C GLU A 207 45.53 24.57 29.18
N GLY A 208 45.82 25.29 28.09
CA GLY A 208 46.29 26.68 28.17
C GLY A 208 45.49 27.76 27.44
N GLN A 209 44.47 27.46 26.63
CA GLN A 209 43.75 28.49 25.88
C GLN A 209 42.23 28.34 25.95
N ALA A 210 41.63 29.30 26.65
CA ALA A 210 40.19 29.54 26.64
C ALA A 210 39.70 29.90 25.22
N PRO A 211 38.45 29.54 24.84
CA PRO A 211 37.94 29.80 23.51
C PRO A 211 37.67 31.30 23.31
N GLU A 212 38.49 31.94 22.49
CA GLU A 212 38.18 33.27 21.95
C GLU A 212 36.97 33.21 21.02
N SER A 213 36.17 34.27 21.14
CA SER A 213 34.90 34.57 20.47
C SER A 213 34.89 34.39 18.95
N GLY A 214 33.76 33.90 18.44
CA GLY A 214 33.50 33.54 17.04
C GLY A 214 33.65 34.62 15.95
N PRO A 215 33.49 34.21 14.66
CA PRO A 215 33.92 34.99 13.51
C PRO A 215 32.96 36.14 13.17
N ARG A 216 33.53 37.35 12.99
CA ARG A 216 32.87 38.52 12.39
C ARG A 216 32.51 38.26 10.92
N LYS A 217 31.26 38.58 10.56
CA LYS A 217 30.77 38.68 9.17
C LYS A 217 31.54 39.78 8.40
N PRO A 218 31.90 39.57 7.12
CA PRO A 218 32.39 40.64 6.27
C PRO A 218 31.23 41.47 5.70
N GLU A 219 31.39 42.80 5.73
CA GLU A 219 30.49 43.77 5.09
C GLU A 219 30.71 43.80 3.57
N LEU A 220 29.61 43.91 2.82
CA LEU A 220 29.60 44.10 1.36
C LEU A 220 29.53 45.59 1.01
N PRO A 221 30.19 46.06 -0.06
CA PRO A 221 30.16 47.46 -0.47
C PRO A 221 28.89 47.83 -1.26
N GLU A 222 28.34 49.00 -0.94
CA GLU A 222 27.26 49.67 -1.66
C GLU A 222 27.73 50.24 -3.01
N GLY A 223 26.86 50.14 -4.02
CA GLY A 223 26.84 51.09 -5.15
C GLY A 223 26.84 50.47 -6.54
N ALA A 224 25.65 50.17 -7.08
CA ALA A 224 25.42 50.15 -8.53
C ALA A 224 23.95 50.43 -8.85
N SER A 225 23.64 51.67 -9.24
CA SER A 225 22.33 52.05 -9.77
C SER A 225 22.28 51.82 -11.28
N ILE A 226 21.35 51.00 -11.77
CA ILE A 226 21.01 50.90 -13.19
C ILE A 226 19.62 51.50 -13.39
N ARG A 227 19.54 52.55 -14.23
CA ARG A 227 18.30 53.13 -14.75
C ARG A 227 17.71 52.19 -15.80
N LEU A 228 16.44 51.82 -15.64
CA LEU A 228 15.63 51.24 -16.70
C LEU A 228 14.44 52.17 -17.00
N THR A 229 14.31 52.50 -18.27
CA THR A 229 13.27 53.32 -18.87
C THR A 229 11.92 52.60 -18.86
N SER A 230 10.87 53.40 -18.66
CA SER A 230 9.48 53.04 -18.58
C SER A 230 8.87 52.68 -19.94
N ASP A 231 8.16 51.57 -19.98
CA ASP A 231 6.77 51.52 -20.44
C ASP A 231 6.12 50.28 -19.82
N ARG A 232 5.27 50.50 -18.81
CA ARG A 232 4.49 49.43 -18.16
C ARG A 232 3.00 49.79 -18.23
N PRO A 233 2.12 48.85 -18.61
CA PRO A 233 0.68 49.07 -18.63
C PRO A 233 0.17 49.33 -17.21
N GLU A 234 -0.96 50.04 -17.12
CA GLU A 234 -1.61 50.47 -15.88
C GLU A 234 -1.65 49.34 -14.83
N LYS A 235 -1.05 49.63 -13.66
CA LYS A 235 -1.05 48.71 -12.52
C LYS A 235 -2.47 48.56 -11.99
N VAL A 236 -3.02 47.36 -12.09
CA VAL A 236 -4.21 46.96 -11.32
C VAL A 236 -3.82 46.96 -9.83
N PHE A 237 -4.40 47.88 -9.07
CA PHE A 237 -4.20 47.98 -7.63
C PHE A 237 -5.00 46.89 -6.93
N ILE A 238 -4.29 45.95 -6.28
CA ILE A 238 -4.91 44.90 -5.46
C ILE A 238 -4.92 45.41 -4.00
N PRO A 239 -6.10 45.55 -3.36
CA PRO A 239 -6.20 45.96 -1.97
C PRO A 239 -5.40 45.05 -1.02
N LYS A 240 -4.91 45.62 0.09
CA LYS A 240 -4.05 44.90 1.05
C LYS A 240 -4.77 43.70 1.67
N GLU A 241 -6.08 43.74 1.82
CA GLU A 241 -6.88 42.63 2.35
C GLU A 241 -6.87 41.41 1.40
N GLU A 242 -6.92 41.62 0.08
CA GLU A 242 -6.83 40.55 -0.93
C GLU A 242 -5.42 39.92 -0.99
N LEU A 243 -4.41 40.69 -0.62
CA LEU A 243 -3.00 40.31 -0.56
C LEU A 243 -2.70 39.32 0.58
N GLU A 244 -3.40 39.45 1.71
CA GLU A 244 -3.30 38.49 2.83
C GLU A 244 -4.05 37.19 2.52
N VAL A 245 -5.18 37.26 1.82
CA VAL A 245 -5.89 36.10 1.27
C VAL A 245 -4.97 35.29 0.35
N LEU A 246 -4.20 35.98 -0.50
CA LEU A 246 -3.25 35.35 -1.43
C LEU A 246 -2.09 34.60 -0.74
N ARG A 247 -1.63 35.08 0.42
CA ARG A 247 -0.59 34.40 1.23
C ARG A 247 -1.11 33.16 1.96
N GLY A 248 -2.42 33.06 2.18
CA GLY A 248 -3.07 31.95 2.87
C GLY A 248 -3.31 30.70 2.02
N PHE A 249 -3.20 30.78 0.68
CA PHE A 249 -3.61 29.66 -0.19
C PHE A 249 -2.66 28.45 -0.21
N GLY A 250 -1.40 28.61 0.24
CA GLY A 250 -0.48 27.49 0.49
C GLY A 250 -0.17 26.62 -0.73
N PHE A 251 0.00 27.20 -1.92
CA PHE A 251 0.36 26.42 -3.11
C PHE A 251 1.81 25.98 -3.13
N SER A 252 2.02 24.72 -3.52
CA SER A 252 3.32 24.30 -4.04
C SER A 252 3.52 24.81 -5.47
N GLU A 253 4.76 25.07 -5.85
CA GLU A 253 5.14 25.46 -7.23
C GLU A 253 4.57 24.49 -8.26
N ALA A 254 4.58 23.19 -7.95
CA ALA A 254 4.05 22.16 -8.82
C ALA A 254 2.52 22.21 -9.01
N GLN A 255 1.77 22.72 -8.02
CA GLN A 255 0.32 22.92 -8.15
C GLN A 255 0.02 24.13 -9.03
N ILE A 256 0.77 25.22 -8.90
CA ILE A 256 0.66 26.38 -9.80
C ILE A 256 1.03 25.99 -11.23
N ALA A 257 2.13 25.25 -11.41
CA ALA A 257 2.53 24.76 -12.73
C ALA A 257 1.46 23.85 -13.36
N LEU A 258 0.79 23.03 -12.55
CA LEU A 258 -0.31 22.18 -13.00
C LEU A 258 -1.55 23.00 -13.37
N LEU A 259 -1.97 23.96 -12.54
CA LEU A 259 -3.09 24.86 -12.88
C LEU A 259 -2.80 25.67 -14.13
N GLY A 260 -1.58 26.21 -14.26
CA GLY A 260 -1.13 26.93 -15.45
C GLY A 260 -1.18 26.07 -16.70
N ALA A 261 -0.72 24.82 -16.62
CA ALA A 261 -0.79 23.89 -17.73
C ALA A 261 -2.22 23.48 -18.12
N VAL A 262 -3.22 23.65 -17.24
CA VAL A 262 -4.64 23.37 -17.56
C VAL A 262 -5.37 24.65 -18.03
N ASP A 263 -4.86 25.84 -17.70
CA ASP A 263 -5.44 27.15 -18.04
C ASP A 263 -5.20 27.60 -19.47
N ASP A 264 -4.06 27.20 -20.08
CA ASP A 264 -3.62 27.70 -21.40
C ASP A 264 -4.62 27.32 -22.51
N ASP A 265 -5.66 28.15 -22.70
CA ASP A 265 -6.70 28.17 -23.74
C ASP A 265 -7.37 26.81 -24.05
N GLY A 266 -7.35 25.87 -23.11
CA GLY A 266 -7.85 24.50 -23.33
C GLY A 266 -6.99 23.67 -24.29
N ALA A 267 -5.74 24.09 -24.55
CA ALA A 267 -4.78 23.37 -25.39
C ALA A 267 -4.29 22.07 -24.71
N HIS A 268 -4.35 22.03 -23.38
CA HIS A 268 -3.78 20.97 -22.56
C HIS A 268 -4.82 20.44 -21.58
N ASP A 269 -5.35 19.27 -21.91
CA ASP A 269 -6.27 18.54 -21.06
C ASP A 269 -5.50 17.72 -20.00
N LEU A 270 -5.85 17.85 -18.71
CA LEU A 270 -5.39 16.93 -17.67
C LEU A 270 -6.26 15.67 -17.70
N ILE A 271 -5.66 14.52 -17.96
CA ILE A 271 -6.36 13.25 -18.20
C ILE A 271 -6.00 12.23 -17.11
N GLU A 272 -7.01 11.55 -16.54
CA GLU A 272 -6.83 10.35 -15.71
C GLU A 272 -7.07 9.09 -16.55
N ASP A 273 -6.09 8.19 -16.56
CA ASP A 273 -6.17 6.84 -17.14
C ASP A 273 -5.75 5.78 -16.09
N PRO A 274 -5.78 4.47 -16.41
CA PRO A 274 -5.38 3.42 -15.48
C PRO A 274 -3.92 3.51 -14.98
N LYS A 275 -3.05 4.26 -15.67
CA LYS A 275 -1.64 4.47 -15.31
C LYS A 275 -1.42 5.74 -14.49
N GLY A 276 -2.39 6.65 -14.42
CA GLY A 276 -2.36 7.82 -13.56
C GLY A 276 -2.87 9.10 -14.23
N PHE A 277 -2.38 10.25 -13.75
CA PHE A 277 -2.73 11.56 -14.29
C PHE A 277 -1.64 12.04 -15.25
N TYR A 278 -2.01 12.67 -16.36
CA TYR A 278 -1.06 13.31 -17.27
C TYR A 278 -1.66 14.52 -17.97
N ILE A 279 -0.83 15.49 -18.32
CA ILE A 279 -1.24 16.62 -19.17
C ILE A 279 -1.00 16.23 -20.63
N SER A 280 -2.06 16.23 -21.44
CA SER A 280 -1.98 15.96 -22.88
C SER A 280 -1.23 17.08 -23.60
N ASP A 281 -0.24 16.72 -24.43
CA ASP A 281 0.49 17.64 -25.30
C ASP A 281 -0.19 17.87 -26.67
N GLY A 282 -1.41 17.35 -26.85
CA GLY A 282 -2.14 17.39 -28.13
C GLY A 282 -1.76 16.28 -29.12
N TRP A 283 -0.66 15.53 -28.88
CA TRP A 283 -0.17 14.45 -29.74
C TRP A 283 -0.25 13.07 -29.09
N GLY A 284 -0.94 12.97 -27.96
CA GLY A 284 -1.13 11.72 -27.21
C GLY A 284 0.07 11.32 -26.34
N ARG A 285 1.07 12.18 -26.15
CA ARG A 285 2.18 11.93 -25.21
C ARG A 285 2.02 12.84 -24.00
N GLY A 286 1.48 12.27 -22.92
CA GLY A 286 1.25 13.02 -21.69
C GLY A 286 2.50 13.20 -20.83
N LYS A 287 2.71 14.40 -20.26
CA LYS A 287 3.65 14.55 -19.13
C LYS A 287 2.96 14.01 -17.87
N PRO A 288 3.52 13.01 -17.17
CA PRO A 288 2.88 12.46 -15.98
C PRO A 288 2.79 13.51 -14.87
N VAL A 289 1.66 13.51 -14.19
CA VAL A 289 1.32 14.41 -13.08
C VAL A 289 1.16 13.58 -11.81
N ASP A 290 1.63 14.10 -10.69
CA ASP A 290 1.42 13.47 -9.39
C ASP A 290 -0.09 13.42 -9.05
N ARG A 291 -0.59 12.21 -8.83
CA ARG A 291 -2.00 11.94 -8.54
C ARG A 291 -2.50 12.73 -7.32
N THR A 292 -1.69 12.85 -6.27
CA THR A 292 -2.08 13.53 -5.02
C THR A 292 -2.34 15.01 -5.28
N ARG A 293 -1.51 15.64 -6.13
CA ARG A 293 -1.66 17.05 -6.49
C ARG A 293 -2.91 17.32 -7.31
N ALA A 294 -3.18 16.47 -8.32
CA ALA A 294 -4.39 16.60 -9.13
C ALA A 294 -5.67 16.43 -8.29
N LEU A 295 -5.68 15.44 -7.39
CA LEU A 295 -6.82 15.21 -6.50
C LEU A 295 -6.97 16.29 -5.43
N ASP A 296 -5.90 16.90 -4.92
CA ASP A 296 -5.99 18.03 -3.98
C ASP A 296 -6.63 19.26 -4.64
N LEU A 297 -6.23 19.58 -5.88
CA LEU A 297 -6.83 20.69 -6.63
C LEU A 297 -8.30 20.43 -7.01
N TRP A 298 -8.65 19.19 -7.31
CA TRP A 298 -10.04 18.77 -7.52
C TRP A 298 -10.87 18.85 -6.24
N ALA A 299 -10.34 18.37 -5.11
CA ALA A 299 -11.01 18.42 -3.81
C ALA A 299 -11.22 19.87 -3.30
N ARG A 300 -10.39 20.82 -3.72
CA ARG A 300 -10.56 22.26 -3.46
C ARG A 300 -11.57 22.93 -4.41
N GLY A 301 -12.14 22.19 -5.38
CA GLY A 301 -13.12 22.72 -6.33
C GLY A 301 -12.53 23.59 -7.43
N TRP A 302 -11.22 23.52 -7.68
CA TRP A 302 -10.57 24.31 -8.75
C TRP A 302 -10.38 23.55 -10.04
N LEU A 303 -10.36 22.22 -9.95
CA LEU A 303 -10.56 21.37 -11.12
C LEU A 303 -11.99 20.84 -11.07
N MET A 304 -12.60 20.67 -12.23
CA MET A 304 -13.83 19.92 -12.40
C MET A 304 -13.67 18.80 -13.40
N TYR A 305 -14.37 17.72 -13.13
CA TYR A 305 -14.43 16.55 -13.97
C TYR A 305 -15.30 16.83 -15.21
N SER A 306 -14.78 16.47 -16.38
CA SER A 306 -15.49 16.53 -17.65
C SER A 306 -15.30 15.19 -18.39
N PRO A 307 -16.35 14.38 -18.58
CA PRO A 307 -16.23 13.15 -19.37
C PRO A 307 -16.13 13.50 -20.86
N ARG A 308 -15.09 12.99 -21.53
CA ARG A 308 -14.92 13.10 -23.00
C ARG A 308 -14.31 11.81 -23.52
N ASP A 309 -14.82 11.27 -24.62
CA ASP A 309 -14.25 10.08 -25.30
C ASP A 309 -13.97 8.85 -24.40
N GLY A 310 -14.75 8.65 -23.34
CA GLY A 310 -14.57 7.53 -22.40
C GLY A 310 -13.34 7.66 -21.48
N ARG A 311 -12.65 8.80 -21.49
CA ARG A 311 -11.57 9.13 -20.56
C ARG A 311 -12.00 10.24 -19.62
N ARG A 312 -11.27 10.36 -18.51
CA ARG A 312 -11.56 11.33 -17.46
C ARG A 312 -10.73 12.58 -17.66
N TYR A 313 -11.35 13.70 -18.03
CA TYR A 313 -10.68 14.98 -18.23
C TYR A 313 -10.93 15.90 -17.03
N PHE A 314 -9.95 16.74 -16.71
CA PHE A 314 -10.03 17.76 -15.67
C PHE A 314 -9.78 19.11 -16.29
N ARG A 315 -10.67 20.07 -16.00
CA ARG A 315 -10.57 21.46 -16.45
C ARG A 315 -10.64 22.40 -15.27
N LEU A 316 -10.12 23.62 -15.42
CA LEU A 316 -10.30 24.64 -14.39
C LEU A 316 -11.77 25.01 -14.24
N THR A 317 -12.21 25.14 -12.99
CA THR A 317 -13.48 25.80 -12.67
C THR A 317 -13.31 27.32 -12.81
N PRO A 318 -14.41 28.09 -12.94
CA PRO A 318 -14.33 29.55 -12.89
C PRO A 318 -13.59 30.07 -11.64
N SER A 319 -13.79 29.40 -10.50
CA SER A 319 -13.06 29.67 -9.27
C SER A 319 -11.57 29.38 -9.43
N GLY A 320 -11.19 28.22 -9.95
CA GLY A 320 -9.79 27.88 -10.21
C GLY A 320 -9.08 28.87 -11.14
N THR A 321 -9.74 29.29 -12.23
CA THR A 321 -9.23 30.30 -13.16
C THR A 321 -9.05 31.66 -12.50
N ALA A 322 -10.03 32.11 -11.70
CA ALA A 322 -9.94 33.39 -11.00
C ALA A 322 -8.75 33.41 -10.02
N HIS A 323 -8.57 32.33 -9.25
CA HIS A 323 -7.47 32.21 -8.29
C HIS A 323 -6.11 32.14 -8.98
N LEU A 324 -5.98 31.40 -10.09
CA LEU A 324 -4.74 31.36 -10.87
C LEU A 324 -4.38 32.73 -11.45
N LYS A 325 -5.36 33.49 -11.94
CA LYS A 325 -5.15 34.86 -12.45
C LYS A 325 -4.72 35.82 -11.35
N GLN A 326 -5.35 35.78 -10.18
CA GLN A 326 -4.96 36.58 -9.02
C GLN A 326 -3.54 36.23 -8.55
N TRP A 327 -3.20 34.94 -8.53
CA TRP A 327 -1.85 34.50 -8.18
C TRP A 327 -0.80 35.02 -9.18
N ARG A 328 -1.04 34.87 -10.49
CA ARG A 328 -0.15 35.38 -11.55
C ARG A 328 0.05 36.90 -11.45
N ALA A 329 -1.04 37.65 -11.23
CA ALA A 329 -0.98 39.09 -11.05
C ALA A 329 -0.15 39.50 -9.82
N ALA A 330 -0.29 38.80 -8.70
CA ALA A 330 0.50 39.07 -7.50
C ALA A 330 1.99 38.69 -7.68
N HIS A 331 2.28 37.57 -8.35
CA HIS A 331 3.63 37.18 -8.71
C HIS A 331 4.31 38.23 -9.61
N ASP A 332 3.65 38.69 -10.67
CA ASP A 332 4.19 39.67 -11.63
C ASP A 332 4.44 41.05 -11.00
N GLN A 333 3.68 41.37 -9.95
CA GLN A 333 3.87 42.57 -9.12
C GLN A 333 4.99 42.42 -8.08
N GLY A 334 5.60 41.23 -7.95
CA GLY A 334 6.63 40.94 -6.95
C GLY A 334 6.08 40.86 -5.51
N LEU A 335 4.77 40.66 -5.36
CA LEU A 335 4.11 40.60 -4.06
C LEU A 335 4.25 39.23 -3.38
N ILE A 336 4.56 38.21 -4.19
CA ILE A 336 4.82 36.84 -3.80
C ILE A 336 6.14 36.46 -4.48
N ASP A 337 7.15 36.10 -3.68
CA ASP A 337 8.43 35.61 -4.18
C ASP A 337 8.49 34.09 -4.06
N TYR A 338 9.26 33.44 -4.95
CA TYR A 338 9.57 32.02 -4.84
C TYR A 338 10.48 31.80 -3.63
N ALA A 339 9.89 31.64 -2.45
CA ALA A 339 10.63 31.11 -1.32
C ALA A 339 10.90 29.63 -1.57
N GLY A 340 12.08 29.34 -2.14
CA GLY A 340 12.62 27.99 -2.35
C GLY A 340 12.82 27.23 -1.04
N LYS A 341 11.73 26.79 -0.42
CA LYS A 341 11.71 25.79 0.64
C LYS A 341 10.91 24.58 0.16
N ASP A 342 11.60 23.70 -0.59
CA ASP A 342 11.24 22.30 -0.80
C ASP A 342 11.32 21.49 0.52
N GLY A 343 10.59 21.92 1.54
CA GLY A 343 10.70 21.42 2.91
C GLY A 343 9.42 20.89 3.56
N LEU A 344 8.24 21.09 2.97
CA LEU A 344 6.98 20.62 3.56
C LEU A 344 6.52 19.35 2.85
N ASN A 345 7.06 18.21 3.29
CA ASN A 345 6.85 16.89 2.67
C ASN A 345 5.62 16.15 3.19
N SER A 346 4.81 16.76 4.05
CA SER A 346 3.57 16.16 4.52
C SER A 346 2.38 17.13 4.50
N ALA A 347 1.19 16.59 4.19
CA ALA A 347 -0.09 17.30 4.29
C ALA A 347 -0.38 17.80 5.72
N LYS A 348 0.33 17.28 6.73
CA LYS A 348 0.24 17.71 8.13
C LYS A 348 1.02 19.00 8.37
N GLU A 349 2.27 19.08 7.93
CA GLU A 349 3.12 20.27 8.07
C GLU A 349 2.54 21.46 7.27
N GLN A 350 1.89 21.20 6.15
CA GLN A 350 1.19 22.22 5.37
C GLN A 350 -0.06 22.77 6.08
N ARG A 351 -0.76 21.95 6.89
CA ARG A 351 -1.93 22.38 7.68
C ARG A 351 -1.54 23.12 8.96
N GLU A 352 -0.42 22.76 9.57
CA GLU A 352 0.09 23.43 10.79
C GLU A 352 0.72 24.79 10.48
N ALA A 353 1.33 24.96 9.30
CA ALA A 353 1.93 26.24 8.90
C ALA A 353 0.92 27.32 8.49
N TYR A 354 -0.32 26.96 8.14
CA TYR A 354 -1.34 27.89 7.63
C TYR A 354 -2.74 27.52 8.17
N PRO A 355 -3.17 28.07 9.32
CA PRO A 355 -4.51 27.83 9.85
C PRO A 355 -5.59 28.47 8.97
N ARG A 356 -6.69 27.74 8.74
CA ARG A 356 -7.85 28.18 7.95
C ARG A 356 -8.44 29.50 8.47
N LEU A 357 -8.54 30.51 7.61
CA LEU A 357 -9.47 31.62 7.82
C LEU A 357 -10.88 31.14 7.43
N VAL A 358 -11.80 31.22 8.39
CA VAL A 358 -13.24 31.00 8.16
C VAL A 358 -13.75 32.26 7.48
N VAL A 359 -14.18 32.13 6.23
CA VAL A 359 -14.93 33.18 5.53
C VAL A 359 -16.39 33.03 6.00
N GLU A 360 -16.84 33.94 6.85
CA GLU A 360 -18.26 34.10 7.15
C GLU A 360 -18.89 34.90 6.00
N ASP A 361 -19.57 34.21 5.07
CA ASP A 361 -20.39 34.89 4.06
C ASP A 361 -21.77 35.23 4.64
N VAL A 362 -22.02 36.53 4.73
CA VAL A 362 -23.33 37.15 4.95
C VAL A 362 -24.14 37.01 3.66
N VAL A 363 -25.06 36.04 3.62
CA VAL A 363 -26.08 35.97 2.56
C VAL A 363 -27.30 36.77 3.02
N GLN A 364 -27.55 37.89 2.33
CA GLN A 364 -28.77 38.67 2.46
C GLN A 364 -29.97 37.92 1.86
N ALA A 365 -31.06 37.89 2.61
CA ALA A 365 -32.34 37.28 2.24
C ALA A 365 -33.13 38.12 1.23
N ALA A 366 -33.82 37.44 0.31
CA ALA A 366 -34.90 37.96 -0.52
C ALA A 366 -36.01 36.88 -0.67
N PRO A 367 -37.27 37.27 -0.93
CA PRO A 367 -38.43 36.75 -0.19
C PRO A 367 -39.15 35.55 -0.82
N GLU A 368 -39.81 34.80 0.07
CA GLU A 368 -40.81 33.76 -0.17
C GLU A 368 -42.04 34.31 -0.91
N ASP A 369 -42.44 33.69 -2.03
CA ASP A 369 -43.86 33.42 -2.32
C ASP A 369 -44.03 32.39 -3.47
N GLN A 370 -45.00 31.49 -3.30
CA GLN A 370 -45.66 30.63 -4.30
C GLN A 370 -44.99 29.32 -4.78
N THR A 371 -45.34 28.21 -4.12
CA THR A 371 -45.60 26.92 -4.80
C THR A 371 -46.85 26.24 -4.22
N PRO A 372 -47.79 25.76 -5.05
CA PRO A 372 -49.04 25.16 -4.60
C PRO A 372 -48.88 23.73 -4.10
N ASP A 373 -49.85 23.37 -3.26
CA ASP A 373 -49.98 22.17 -2.44
C ASP A 373 -49.91 20.85 -3.24
N PHE A 374 -48.87 20.06 -2.97
CA PHE A 374 -48.59 18.76 -3.59
C PHE A 374 -49.33 17.60 -2.90
N MET A 375 -50.04 17.84 -1.80
CA MET A 375 -50.62 16.79 -0.95
C MET A 375 -52.04 16.33 -1.33
N GLU A 376 -52.68 16.90 -2.36
CA GLU A 376 -54.08 16.60 -2.70
C GLU A 376 -54.29 15.59 -3.86
N ALA A 377 -53.23 15.02 -4.44
CA ALA A 377 -53.32 14.15 -5.62
C ALA A 377 -53.15 12.63 -5.39
N ILE A 378 -53.06 12.14 -4.13
CA ILE A 378 -52.73 10.72 -3.86
C ILE A 378 -53.78 9.99 -2.99
N HIS A 379 -55.07 10.34 -3.10
CA HIS A 379 -56.13 9.51 -2.51
C HIS A 379 -57.26 9.27 -3.50
N GLY A 380 -57.10 8.25 -4.33
CA GLY A 380 -58.16 7.81 -5.22
C GLY A 380 -57.75 6.70 -6.16
N ARG A 381 -57.49 5.50 -5.62
CA ARG A 381 -57.71 4.23 -6.33
C ARG A 381 -57.61 3.05 -5.36
N ASP A 382 -58.67 2.27 -5.32
CA ASP A 382 -58.78 0.99 -4.64
C ASP A 382 -57.64 0.06 -5.09
N GLU A 383 -56.78 -0.34 -4.15
CA GLU A 383 -55.67 -1.27 -4.40
C GLU A 383 -56.17 -2.71 -4.31
N VAL A 384 -56.09 -3.39 -5.44
CA VAL A 384 -56.08 -4.85 -5.53
C VAL A 384 -54.78 -5.33 -4.87
N GLU A 385 -54.87 -6.23 -3.89
CA GLU A 385 -53.70 -6.88 -3.27
C GLU A 385 -52.90 -7.64 -4.33
N VAL A 386 -51.90 -6.98 -4.92
CA VAL A 386 -50.81 -7.63 -5.65
C VAL A 386 -49.80 -8.02 -4.58
N GLU A 387 -49.50 -9.32 -4.45
CA GLU A 387 -48.42 -9.81 -3.57
C GLU A 387 -47.12 -9.10 -3.97
N ALA A 388 -46.73 -8.08 -3.21
CA ALA A 388 -45.57 -7.26 -3.49
C ALA A 388 -44.31 -8.12 -3.38
N GLU A 389 -43.49 -8.16 -4.43
CA GLU A 389 -42.24 -8.89 -4.39
C GLU A 389 -41.40 -8.44 -3.17
N PRO A 390 -40.82 -9.40 -2.42
CA PRO A 390 -40.09 -9.08 -1.20
C PRO A 390 -38.89 -8.17 -1.50
N LYS A 391 -38.85 -7.03 -0.81
CA LYS A 391 -37.80 -6.01 -0.99
C LYS A 391 -36.41 -6.61 -0.73
N ARG A 392 -35.45 -6.34 -1.61
CA ARG A 392 -34.04 -6.73 -1.41
C ARG A 392 -33.29 -5.64 -0.63
N LEU A 393 -32.55 -6.05 0.40
CA LEU A 393 -31.80 -5.15 1.27
C LEU A 393 -30.38 -5.67 1.50
N VAL A 394 -29.39 -4.80 1.29
CA VAL A 394 -27.99 -5.06 1.62
C VAL A 394 -27.61 -4.29 2.88
N VAL A 395 -27.20 -5.02 3.92
CA VAL A 395 -26.84 -4.46 5.22
C VAL A 395 -25.32 -4.51 5.40
N VAL A 396 -24.69 -3.34 5.55
CA VAL A 396 -23.25 -3.21 5.78
C VAL A 396 -22.97 -2.97 7.27
N ALA A 397 -22.06 -3.74 7.86
CA ALA A 397 -21.66 -3.55 9.25
C ALA A 397 -20.88 -2.24 9.45
N CYS A 398 -21.19 -1.48 10.51
CA CYS A 398 -20.48 -0.23 10.76
C CYS A 398 -18.98 -0.46 11.06
N GLY A 399 -18.11 0.29 10.38
CA GLY A 399 -16.66 0.15 10.48
C GLY A 399 -16.12 0.58 11.85
N GLY A 400 -15.07 -0.09 12.33
CA GLY A 400 -14.38 0.30 13.56
C GLY A 400 -13.73 1.69 13.46
N LYS A 401 -13.04 1.95 12.34
CA LYS A 401 -12.39 3.23 12.06
C LYS A 401 -13.42 4.24 11.52
N LYS A 402 -13.43 5.43 12.11
CA LYS A 402 -14.34 6.53 11.76
C LYS A 402 -13.56 7.83 11.54
N SER A 403 -14.11 8.70 10.69
CA SER A 403 -13.62 10.06 10.48
C SER A 403 -13.65 10.86 11.78
N GLN A 404 -12.58 11.61 12.05
CA GLN A 404 -12.45 12.51 13.20
C GLN A 404 -13.05 13.90 12.93
N HIS A 405 -13.73 14.09 11.79
CA HIS A 405 -14.42 15.34 11.50
C HIS A 405 -15.45 15.65 12.60
N ALA A 406 -15.43 16.87 13.12
CA ALA A 406 -16.35 17.32 14.16
C ALA A 406 -17.78 17.46 13.60
N GLY A 407 -18.79 17.44 14.47
CA GLY A 407 -20.19 17.57 14.06
C GLY A 407 -20.77 16.29 13.46
N LYS A 408 -21.99 16.38 12.90
CA LYS A 408 -22.66 15.30 12.19
C LYS A 408 -22.23 15.32 10.72
N ILE A 409 -21.94 14.15 10.16
CA ILE A 409 -21.69 13.95 8.72
C ILE A 409 -22.35 12.65 8.30
N ARG A 410 -22.57 12.48 7.00
CA ARG A 410 -23.21 11.28 6.44
C ARG A 410 -22.52 9.99 6.87
N ALA A 411 -23.29 8.91 6.99
CA ALA A 411 -22.80 7.62 7.46
C ALA A 411 -21.70 7.05 6.54
N ASP A 412 -21.87 7.16 5.22
CA ASP A 412 -20.87 6.75 4.23
C ASP A 412 -19.53 7.52 4.33
N GLU A 413 -19.56 8.79 4.75
CA GLU A 413 -18.37 9.59 5.03
C GLU A 413 -17.79 9.34 6.44
N ARG A 414 -18.66 8.99 7.40
CA ARG A 414 -18.25 8.75 8.79
C ARG A 414 -17.40 7.49 8.90
N TYR A 415 -17.76 6.40 8.25
CA TYR A 415 -17.03 5.12 8.37
C TYR A 415 -15.91 5.04 7.32
N THR A 416 -14.67 5.18 7.77
CA THR A 416 -13.48 5.28 6.88
C THR A 416 -12.55 4.07 6.95
N GLY A 417 -13.01 2.98 7.56
CA GLY A 417 -12.23 1.75 7.67
C GLY A 417 -12.22 0.96 6.37
N ASN A 418 -11.05 0.44 5.97
CA ASN A 418 -10.89 -0.35 4.75
C ASN A 418 -11.91 -1.49 4.60
N TYR A 419 -12.27 -2.14 5.70
CA TYR A 419 -13.29 -3.19 5.70
C TYR A 419 -14.69 -2.67 5.38
N PHE A 420 -15.08 -1.52 5.95
CA PHE A 420 -16.36 -0.88 5.63
C PHE A 420 -16.41 -0.45 4.17
N THR A 421 -15.34 0.19 3.67
CA THR A 421 -15.24 0.60 2.27
C THR A 421 -15.37 -0.60 1.33
N ALA A 422 -14.72 -1.73 1.63
CA ALA A 422 -14.83 -2.94 0.83
C ALA A 422 -16.25 -3.53 0.85
N CYS A 423 -16.94 -3.52 2.00
CA CYS A 423 -18.35 -3.92 2.08
C CYS A 423 -19.25 -2.99 1.26
N LEU A 424 -19.00 -1.68 1.28
CA LEU A 424 -19.77 -0.71 0.51
C LEU A 424 -19.60 -0.91 -0.99
N MET A 425 -18.37 -1.11 -1.47
CA MET A 425 -18.09 -1.42 -2.88
C MET A 425 -18.77 -2.72 -3.34
N ALA A 426 -18.80 -3.75 -2.47
CA ALA A 426 -19.52 -4.97 -2.77
C ALA A 426 -21.03 -4.75 -2.78
N ALA A 427 -21.58 -3.93 -1.87
CA ALA A 427 -23.00 -3.60 -1.86
C ALA A 427 -23.44 -2.84 -3.12
N GLU A 428 -22.59 -1.97 -3.68
CA GLU A 428 -22.87 -1.20 -4.90
C GLU A 428 -23.13 -2.06 -6.15
N VAL A 429 -22.56 -3.27 -6.19
CA VAL A 429 -22.76 -4.21 -7.31
C VAL A 429 -23.86 -5.24 -7.03
N MET A 430 -24.44 -5.23 -5.83
CA MET A 430 -25.53 -6.11 -5.44
C MET A 430 -26.88 -5.43 -5.68
N ASP A 431 -27.92 -6.24 -5.87
CA ASP A 431 -29.28 -5.74 -6.03
C ASP A 431 -29.92 -5.44 -4.66
N GLY A 432 -30.59 -4.29 -4.54
CA GLY A 432 -31.29 -3.86 -3.32
C GLY A 432 -30.78 -2.56 -2.69
N ALA A 433 -31.57 -2.03 -1.75
CA ALA A 433 -31.18 -0.82 -1.02
C ALA A 433 -30.03 -1.11 -0.04
N THR A 434 -29.06 -0.20 0.06
CA THR A 434 -27.93 -0.35 1.00
C THR A 434 -28.15 0.46 2.28
N MET A 435 -28.04 -0.21 3.43
CA MET A 435 -28.14 0.42 4.75
C MET A 435 -26.99 -0.01 5.66
N VAL A 436 -26.64 0.83 6.64
CA VAL A 436 -25.60 0.53 7.63
C VAL A 436 -26.24 0.04 8.93
N LEU A 437 -25.77 -1.09 9.43
CA LEU A 437 -26.07 -1.54 10.78
C LEU A 437 -25.03 -0.97 11.76
N SER A 438 -25.40 0.16 12.39
CA SER A 438 -24.61 0.88 13.39
C SER A 438 -24.78 0.32 14.79
N ALA A 439 -23.66 0.11 15.49
CA ALA A 439 -23.67 -0.29 16.90
C ALA A 439 -24.32 0.76 17.84
N LYS A 440 -24.36 2.04 17.46
CA LYS A 440 -24.96 3.13 18.26
C LYS A 440 -26.34 3.56 17.74
N TYR A 441 -26.50 3.62 16.41
CA TYR A 441 -27.69 4.21 15.78
C TYR A 441 -28.68 3.18 15.19
N GLY A 442 -28.33 1.89 15.17
CA GLY A 442 -29.18 0.86 14.59
C GLY A 442 -29.10 0.81 13.08
N LEU A 443 -30.22 0.56 12.40
CA LEU A 443 -30.27 0.49 10.95
C LEU A 443 -30.49 1.90 10.38
N ILE A 444 -29.52 2.42 9.64
CA ILE A 444 -29.55 3.78 9.08
C ILE A 444 -29.20 3.79 7.58
N PRO A 445 -29.77 4.70 6.77
CA PRO A 445 -29.35 4.87 5.38
C PRO A 445 -27.94 5.47 5.30
N LEU A 446 -27.29 5.33 4.15
CA LEU A 446 -25.94 5.87 3.91
C LEU A 446 -25.88 7.40 4.04
N SER A 447 -26.98 8.09 3.74
CA SER A 447 -27.11 9.55 3.81
C SER A 447 -27.39 10.09 5.22
N GLU A 448 -27.65 9.24 6.21
CA GLU A 448 -27.96 9.68 7.58
C GLU A 448 -26.77 10.40 8.20
N GLU A 449 -26.98 11.62 8.72
CA GLU A 449 -25.93 12.39 9.37
C GLU A 449 -25.71 11.97 10.83
N ILE A 450 -24.54 11.40 11.11
CA ILE A 450 -24.19 10.85 12.43
C ILE A 450 -22.96 11.53 13.04
N GLU A 451 -22.99 11.65 14.37
CA GLU A 451 -21.84 12.11 15.16
C GLU A 451 -20.76 11.03 15.26
N ASN A 452 -19.54 11.45 15.58
CA ASN A 452 -18.46 10.50 15.88
C ASN A 452 -18.76 9.72 17.17
N TYR A 453 -18.39 8.44 17.21
CA TYR A 453 -18.59 7.59 18.39
C TYR A 453 -17.63 6.38 18.42
N ASP A 454 -17.31 5.91 19.61
CA ASP A 454 -16.55 4.68 19.81
C ASP A 454 -17.34 3.70 20.70
N VAL A 455 -18.28 3.00 20.07
CA VAL A 455 -19.14 2.00 20.70
C VAL A 455 -19.13 0.76 19.83
N ARG A 456 -18.82 -0.40 20.41
CA ARG A 456 -18.89 -1.70 19.73
C ARG A 456 -20.21 -2.40 20.04
N PRO A 457 -20.68 -3.32 19.19
CA PRO A 457 -21.85 -4.14 19.52
C PRO A 457 -21.64 -4.89 20.85
N GLY A 458 -22.57 -4.69 21.79
CA GLY A 458 -22.51 -5.25 23.14
C GLY A 458 -21.94 -4.32 24.21
N ASP A 459 -21.31 -3.20 23.83
CA ASP A 459 -20.78 -2.25 24.81
C ASP A 459 -21.90 -1.44 25.48
N LYS A 460 -21.58 -0.81 26.63
CA LYS A 460 -22.48 0.16 27.27
C LYS A 460 -22.71 1.34 26.32
N GLY A 461 -23.97 1.60 25.98
CA GLY A 461 -24.34 2.62 25.00
C GLY A 461 -24.54 2.08 23.58
N SER A 462 -24.37 0.78 23.36
CA SER A 462 -24.81 0.13 22.11
C SER A 462 -26.33 0.06 22.04
N ILE A 463 -26.87 0.19 20.83
CA ILE A 463 -28.30 0.14 20.59
C ILE A 463 -28.84 -1.25 20.94
N ARG A 464 -30.02 -1.29 21.55
CA ARG A 464 -30.68 -2.55 21.87
C ARG A 464 -31.29 -3.14 20.60
N LEU A 465 -31.19 -4.46 20.47
CA LEU A 465 -31.73 -5.18 19.32
C LEU A 465 -33.24 -4.95 19.12
N ALA A 466 -34.01 -4.83 20.20
CA ALA A 466 -35.44 -4.51 20.14
C ALA A 466 -35.71 -3.16 19.47
N THR A 467 -34.82 -2.18 19.63
CA THR A 467 -34.93 -0.88 18.95
C THR A 467 -34.68 -1.01 17.45
N VAL A 468 -33.71 -1.86 17.06
CA VAL A 468 -33.44 -2.13 15.64
C VAL A 468 -34.62 -2.86 14.99
N LYS A 469 -35.26 -3.81 15.68
CA LYS A 469 -36.49 -4.45 15.18
C LYS A 469 -37.59 -3.45 14.90
N ARG A 470 -37.82 -2.50 15.81
CA ARG A 470 -38.81 -1.44 15.61
C ARG A 470 -38.45 -0.54 14.42
N GLN A 471 -37.17 -0.20 14.22
CA GLN A 471 -36.74 0.55 13.03
C GLN A 471 -37.06 -0.22 11.73
N VAL A 472 -36.84 -1.54 11.72
CA VAL A 472 -37.15 -2.39 10.56
C VAL A 472 -38.65 -2.45 10.28
N GLU A 473 -39.47 -2.52 11.33
CA GLU A 473 -40.94 -2.46 11.22
C GLU A 473 -41.41 -1.09 10.69
N GLU A 474 -40.90 0.01 11.26
CA GLU A 474 -41.21 1.39 10.84
C GLU A 474 -40.81 1.65 9.37
N LEU A 475 -39.73 1.03 8.89
CA LEU A 475 -39.28 1.12 7.50
C LEU A 475 -40.00 0.14 6.55
N GLY A 476 -40.88 -0.73 7.05
CA GLY A 476 -41.55 -1.76 6.26
C GLY A 476 -40.56 -2.73 5.59
N LEU A 477 -39.52 -3.12 6.34
CA LEU A 477 -38.43 -4.01 5.92
C LEU A 477 -38.46 -5.39 6.61
N THR A 478 -39.53 -5.70 7.35
CA THR A 478 -39.65 -6.96 8.11
C THR A 478 -39.62 -8.19 7.22
N GLY A 479 -40.20 -8.11 6.02
CA GLY A 479 -40.24 -9.18 5.01
C GLY A 479 -39.16 -9.05 3.92
N ALA A 480 -38.12 -8.25 4.12
CA ALA A 480 -37.06 -8.07 3.13
C ALA A 480 -36.15 -9.31 3.03
N HIS A 481 -35.66 -9.63 1.82
CA HIS A 481 -34.53 -10.55 1.65
C HIS A 481 -33.23 -9.81 1.95
N VAL A 482 -32.55 -10.20 3.02
CA VAL A 482 -31.42 -9.44 3.56
C VAL A 482 -30.10 -10.14 3.29
N THR A 483 -29.18 -9.44 2.62
CA THR A 483 -27.76 -9.84 2.58
C THR A 483 -26.94 -8.99 3.53
N VAL A 484 -26.18 -9.62 4.43
CA VAL A 484 -25.34 -8.92 5.42
C VAL A 484 -23.86 -9.04 5.03
N LEU A 485 -23.23 -7.88 4.81
CA LEU A 485 -21.80 -7.73 4.57
C LEU A 485 -21.12 -7.23 5.85
N GLY A 486 -20.72 -8.16 6.71
CA GLY A 486 -20.10 -7.82 7.98
C GLY A 486 -19.49 -9.00 8.74
N GLY A 487 -18.83 -8.67 9.85
CA GLY A 487 -18.31 -9.67 10.77
C GLY A 487 -19.42 -10.44 11.50
N GLU A 488 -19.08 -11.60 12.05
CA GLU A 488 -20.01 -12.57 12.67
C GLU A 488 -20.99 -11.94 13.69
N ARG A 489 -20.55 -10.96 14.49
CA ARG A 489 -21.42 -10.27 15.44
C ARG A 489 -22.61 -9.55 14.78
N TYR A 490 -22.40 -8.94 13.62
CA TYR A 490 -23.46 -8.25 12.88
C TYR A 490 -24.37 -9.24 12.16
N VAL A 491 -23.80 -10.32 11.62
CA VAL A 491 -24.56 -11.42 11.02
C VAL A 491 -25.51 -12.04 12.05
N ASN A 492 -25.01 -12.32 13.26
CA ASN A 492 -25.83 -12.85 14.35
C ASN A 492 -26.92 -11.87 14.78
N ALA A 493 -26.63 -10.57 14.85
CA ALA A 493 -27.65 -9.56 15.14
C ALA A 493 -28.75 -9.51 14.07
N ALA A 494 -28.36 -9.55 12.79
CA ALA A 494 -29.30 -9.54 11.67
C ALA A 494 -30.20 -10.78 11.66
N ARG A 495 -29.65 -11.98 11.90
CA ARG A 495 -30.42 -13.23 12.00
C ARG A 495 -31.46 -13.26 13.12
N LEU A 496 -31.33 -12.38 14.11
CA LEU A 496 -32.33 -12.23 15.17
C LEU A 496 -33.44 -11.24 14.79
N ILE A 497 -33.24 -10.43 13.74
CA ILE A 497 -34.18 -9.42 13.24
C ILE A 497 -34.97 -9.95 12.06
N TRP A 498 -34.30 -10.54 11.07
CA TRP A 498 -34.89 -11.09 9.86
C TRP A 498 -34.85 -12.61 9.84
N ALA A 499 -35.89 -13.24 9.28
CA ALA A 499 -35.98 -14.69 9.18
C ALA A 499 -35.04 -15.25 8.09
N ASP A 500 -34.87 -14.52 6.99
CA ASP A 500 -34.06 -14.92 5.84
C ASP A 500 -32.87 -13.97 5.65
N VAL A 501 -31.69 -14.41 6.10
CA VAL A 501 -30.46 -13.62 6.08
C VAL A 501 -29.33 -14.39 5.40
N GLU A 502 -28.90 -13.87 4.26
CA GLU A 502 -27.69 -14.30 3.57
C GLU A 502 -26.45 -13.62 4.16
N ALA A 503 -25.39 -14.39 4.39
CA ALA A 503 -24.13 -13.89 4.90
C ALA A 503 -22.98 -14.51 4.08
N PRO A 504 -22.65 -13.94 2.91
CA PRO A 504 -21.70 -14.53 1.97
C PRO A 504 -20.26 -14.53 2.52
N LEU A 505 -19.95 -13.65 3.48
CA LEU A 505 -18.59 -13.46 3.99
C LEU A 505 -18.24 -14.47 5.10
N LYS A 506 -17.41 -15.46 4.78
CA LYS A 506 -16.92 -16.46 5.74
C LYS A 506 -15.49 -16.16 6.22
N GLY A 507 -15.17 -16.61 7.44
CA GLY A 507 -13.80 -16.60 7.97
C GLY A 507 -13.32 -15.27 8.55
N GLY A 508 -12.00 -15.10 8.66
CA GLY A 508 -11.39 -13.90 9.28
C GLY A 508 -11.42 -12.66 8.35
N ILE A 509 -11.21 -11.47 8.92
CA ILE A 509 -11.28 -10.18 8.18
C ILE A 509 -10.49 -10.20 6.87
N GLY A 510 -9.29 -10.79 6.84
CA GLY A 510 -8.49 -10.88 5.62
C GLY A 510 -9.11 -11.76 4.53
N GLN A 511 -9.75 -12.88 4.91
CA GLN A 511 -10.47 -13.76 3.98
C GLN A 511 -11.76 -13.10 3.47
N GLN A 512 -12.44 -12.37 4.34
CA GLN A 512 -13.64 -11.62 3.99
C GLN A 512 -13.30 -10.46 3.03
N LEU A 513 -12.20 -9.73 3.24
CA LEU A 513 -11.72 -8.71 2.30
C LEU A 513 -11.44 -9.29 0.90
N LYS A 514 -10.92 -10.52 0.83
CA LYS A 514 -10.73 -11.22 -0.45
C LYS A 514 -12.06 -11.59 -1.11
N GLN A 515 -13.02 -12.10 -0.34
CA GLN A 515 -14.36 -12.40 -0.84
C GLN A 515 -15.07 -11.15 -1.36
N LEU A 516 -14.99 -10.04 -0.62
CA LEU A 516 -15.50 -8.73 -1.03
C LEU A 516 -14.88 -8.28 -2.35
N ALA A 517 -13.55 -8.47 -2.52
CA ALA A 517 -12.87 -8.16 -3.77
C ALA A 517 -13.32 -9.01 -4.96
N GLY A 518 -13.68 -10.28 -4.73
CA GLY A 518 -14.31 -11.11 -5.76
C GLY A 518 -15.68 -10.55 -6.16
N ILE A 519 -16.53 -10.20 -5.18
CA ILE A 519 -17.89 -9.69 -5.40
C ILE A 519 -17.87 -8.44 -6.30
N TYR A 520 -17.14 -7.38 -5.92
CA TYR A 520 -17.09 -6.17 -6.75
C TYR A 520 -16.18 -6.30 -7.98
N GLY A 521 -15.38 -7.36 -8.07
CA GLY A 521 -14.60 -7.74 -9.26
C GLY A 521 -15.42 -8.47 -10.33
N GLY A 522 -16.69 -8.80 -10.06
CA GLY A 522 -17.54 -9.55 -10.98
C GLY A 522 -17.27 -11.06 -11.01
N GLU A 523 -16.46 -11.58 -10.08
CA GLU A 523 -16.42 -13.03 -9.84
C GLU A 523 -17.74 -13.39 -9.15
N ALA A 524 -18.63 -14.08 -9.89
CA ALA A 524 -19.81 -14.69 -9.29
C ALA A 524 -19.34 -15.51 -8.08
N LEU A 525 -20.03 -15.36 -6.94
CA LEU A 525 -19.83 -16.19 -5.76
C LEU A 525 -20.09 -17.63 -6.18
N ALA A 526 -19.06 -18.33 -6.66
CA ALA A 526 -19.17 -19.70 -7.04
C ALA A 526 -19.61 -20.46 -5.77
N PRO A 527 -20.76 -21.18 -5.80
CA PRO A 527 -21.07 -22.10 -4.72
C PRO A 527 -19.89 -23.05 -4.57
N ASP A 528 -19.55 -23.35 -3.31
CA ASP A 528 -18.41 -24.16 -2.89
C ASP A 528 -18.06 -25.22 -3.97
N GLU A 529 -16.96 -25.02 -4.72
CA GLU A 529 -16.50 -26.06 -5.64
C GLU A 529 -16.31 -27.33 -4.83
N GLU A 530 -17.15 -28.34 -5.09
CA GLU A 530 -17.05 -29.66 -4.49
C GLU A 530 -15.60 -30.13 -4.62
N GLY A 531 -15.04 -30.61 -3.51
CA GLY A 531 -13.65 -31.09 -3.47
C GLY A 531 -13.42 -32.23 -4.48
N PRO A 532 -12.17 -32.72 -4.60
CA PRO A 532 -11.86 -33.78 -5.54
C PRO A 532 -12.72 -35.03 -5.29
N GLU A 533 -13.25 -35.64 -6.36
CA GLU A 533 -13.99 -36.91 -6.29
C GLU A 533 -13.16 -38.03 -5.64
N ARG A 534 -11.83 -37.98 -5.80
CA ARG A 534 -10.89 -38.94 -5.22
C ARG A 534 -9.85 -38.21 -4.37
N VAL A 535 -9.76 -38.65 -3.11
CA VAL A 535 -8.83 -38.12 -2.11
C VAL A 535 -7.70 -39.12 -1.89
N TYR A 536 -6.47 -38.64 -1.98
CA TYR A 536 -5.25 -39.40 -1.72
C TYR A 536 -4.48 -38.80 -0.55
N GLN A 537 -3.94 -39.67 0.30
CA GLN A 537 -3.00 -39.32 1.37
C GLN A 537 -1.66 -40.00 1.11
N THR A 538 -0.81 -39.35 0.31
CA THR A 538 0.45 -39.92 -0.17
C THR A 538 1.61 -38.95 0.01
N THR A 539 2.83 -39.42 -0.23
CA THR A 539 3.98 -38.51 -0.31
C THR A 539 3.92 -37.69 -1.59
N LEU A 540 4.53 -36.51 -1.59
CA LEU A 540 4.60 -35.66 -2.77
C LEU A 540 5.24 -36.42 -3.95
N LYS A 541 6.21 -37.31 -3.71
CA LYS A 541 6.81 -38.19 -4.72
C LYS A 541 5.79 -39.03 -5.52
N GLU A 542 4.68 -39.39 -4.89
CA GLU A 542 3.63 -40.23 -5.49
C GLU A 542 2.61 -39.42 -6.29
N VAL A 543 2.65 -38.08 -6.21
CA VAL A 543 1.90 -37.22 -7.13
C VAL A 543 2.53 -37.38 -8.52
N GLY A 544 1.83 -38.06 -9.42
CA GLY A 544 2.32 -38.28 -10.78
C GLY A 544 2.58 -36.95 -11.51
N TYR A 545 3.63 -36.93 -12.33
CA TYR A 545 3.96 -35.81 -13.21
C TYR A 545 4.28 -34.48 -12.49
N LEU A 546 4.96 -34.53 -11.34
CA LEU A 546 5.47 -33.31 -10.72
C LEU A 546 6.50 -32.60 -11.61
N PRO A 547 6.57 -31.26 -11.54
CA PRO A 547 7.59 -30.49 -12.22
C PRO A 547 8.99 -30.94 -11.77
N THR A 548 9.92 -31.03 -12.70
CA THR A 548 11.32 -31.34 -12.39
C THR A 548 12.22 -30.25 -12.93
N ARG A 549 13.51 -30.28 -12.55
CA ARG A 549 14.52 -29.37 -13.12
C ARG A 549 14.52 -29.37 -14.66
N ASN A 550 14.24 -30.52 -15.29
CA ASN A 550 14.26 -30.69 -16.74
C ASN A 550 12.87 -30.55 -17.39
N ARG A 551 11.80 -30.47 -16.59
CA ARG A 551 10.41 -30.30 -17.03
C ARG A 551 9.71 -29.38 -16.04
N PRO A 552 9.92 -28.05 -16.12
CA PRO A 552 9.44 -27.11 -15.12
C PRO A 552 7.93 -26.81 -15.22
N THR A 553 7.21 -27.48 -16.11
CA THR A 553 5.77 -27.27 -16.32
C THR A 553 5.01 -27.45 -15.01
N PRO A 554 4.35 -26.40 -14.49
CA PRO A 554 3.63 -26.49 -13.24
C PRO A 554 2.52 -27.55 -13.29
N ARG A 555 2.28 -28.22 -12.17
CA ARG A 555 1.22 -29.23 -12.03
C ARG A 555 0.09 -28.67 -11.20
N VAL A 556 -1.13 -28.69 -11.75
CA VAL A 556 -2.34 -28.29 -11.03
C VAL A 556 -3.00 -29.51 -10.39
N MET A 557 -3.38 -29.41 -9.12
CA MET A 557 -4.08 -30.46 -8.38
C MET A 557 -5.00 -29.85 -7.32
N TRP A 558 -5.92 -30.65 -6.79
CA TRP A 558 -6.59 -30.32 -5.52
C TRP A 558 -5.64 -30.58 -4.36
N PHE A 559 -5.52 -29.63 -3.43
CA PHE A 559 -4.66 -29.71 -2.26
C PHE A 559 -5.47 -29.50 -0.99
N GLY A 560 -5.39 -30.47 -0.08
CA GLY A 560 -6.09 -30.49 1.21
C GLY A 560 -5.16 -30.25 2.40
N GLY A 561 -3.91 -29.79 2.17
CA GLY A 561 -2.94 -29.51 3.21
C GLY A 561 -1.93 -30.63 3.49
N LYS A 562 -1.03 -30.38 4.45
CA LYS A 562 -0.02 -31.35 4.89
C LYS A 562 -0.66 -32.46 5.71
N ALA A 563 -0.47 -33.70 5.28
CA ALA A 563 -0.93 -34.88 5.99
C ALA A 563 0.11 -35.31 7.04
N GLY A 564 -0.35 -35.96 8.10
CA GLY A 564 0.51 -36.52 9.13
C GLY A 564 -0.28 -36.95 10.36
N ARG A 565 0.41 -37.42 11.39
CA ARG A 565 -0.22 -37.92 12.64
C ARG A 565 -1.18 -36.89 13.28
N PHE A 566 -0.86 -35.61 13.16
CA PHE A 566 -1.68 -34.52 13.71
C PHE A 566 -2.79 -34.04 12.76
N ASN A 567 -2.69 -34.36 11.47
CA ASN A 567 -3.65 -33.96 10.42
C ASN A 567 -4.12 -35.18 9.62
N PRO A 568 -4.88 -36.11 10.24
CA PRO A 568 -5.30 -37.34 9.57
C PRO A 568 -6.39 -37.12 8.52
N LYS A 569 -7.07 -35.98 8.53
CA LYS A 569 -8.12 -35.61 7.56
C LYS A 569 -7.66 -34.42 6.72
N PRO A 570 -8.10 -34.31 5.45
CA PRO A 570 -7.86 -33.11 4.64
C PRO A 570 -8.49 -31.88 5.29
N GLY A 571 -7.80 -30.74 5.15
CA GLY A 571 -8.37 -29.43 5.43
C GLY A 571 -9.26 -28.94 4.29
N GLN A 572 -9.41 -27.62 4.17
CA GLN A 572 -10.15 -27.02 3.06
C GLN A 572 -9.44 -27.31 1.73
N TRP A 573 -10.20 -27.86 0.77
CA TRP A 573 -9.71 -28.13 -0.58
C TRP A 573 -9.50 -26.84 -1.35
N VAL A 574 -8.32 -26.71 -1.96
CA VAL A 574 -8.00 -25.61 -2.86
C VAL A 574 -7.32 -26.14 -4.11
N LYS A 575 -7.65 -25.57 -5.28
CA LYS A 575 -6.85 -25.79 -6.49
C LYS A 575 -5.47 -25.18 -6.25
N ALA A 576 -4.43 -25.97 -6.48
CA ALA A 576 -3.07 -25.60 -6.19
C ALA A 576 -2.13 -25.94 -7.35
N GLU A 577 -1.18 -25.04 -7.60
CA GLU A 577 -0.12 -25.18 -8.57
C GLU A 577 1.18 -25.57 -7.87
N VAL A 578 1.78 -26.69 -8.27
CA VAL A 578 3.06 -27.18 -7.75
C VAL A 578 4.18 -26.76 -8.69
N ILE A 579 5.23 -26.16 -8.12
CA ILE A 579 6.39 -25.63 -8.84
C ILE A 579 7.68 -26.17 -8.21
N TYR A 580 8.64 -26.59 -9.03
CA TYR A 580 9.98 -26.98 -8.58
C TYR A 580 10.84 -25.74 -8.34
N ILE A 581 11.35 -25.56 -7.11
CA ILE A 581 12.12 -24.36 -6.72
C ILE A 581 13.63 -24.62 -6.55
N GLY A 582 14.11 -25.82 -6.95
CA GLY A 582 15.53 -26.21 -6.80
C GLY A 582 15.79 -27.11 -5.59
N GLU A 583 16.96 -27.77 -5.58
CA GLU A 583 17.44 -28.61 -4.45
C GLU A 583 16.49 -29.73 -4.00
N GLY A 584 15.61 -30.21 -4.88
CA GLY A 584 14.61 -31.22 -4.50
C GLY A 584 13.44 -30.67 -3.69
N LYS A 585 13.28 -29.34 -3.66
CA LYS A 585 12.18 -28.62 -3.00
C LYS A 585 11.12 -28.19 -4.02
N TYR A 586 9.90 -28.13 -3.53
CA TYR A 586 8.69 -27.79 -4.26
C TYR A 586 7.92 -26.74 -3.47
N ALA A 587 7.42 -25.73 -4.18
CA ALA A 587 6.45 -24.78 -3.64
C ALA A 587 5.07 -25.12 -4.21
N ILE A 588 4.07 -25.14 -3.34
CA ILE A 588 2.66 -25.35 -3.68
C ILE A 588 1.97 -24.00 -3.47
N TYR A 589 1.49 -23.40 -4.56
CA TYR A 589 0.75 -22.13 -4.55
C TYR A 589 -0.73 -22.40 -4.75
N ARG A 590 -1.59 -21.52 -4.25
CA ARG A 590 -3.00 -21.53 -4.66
C ARG A 590 -3.07 -21.14 -6.14
N PHE A 591 -3.82 -21.91 -6.93
CA PHE A 591 -3.90 -21.73 -8.38
C PHE A 591 -4.38 -20.31 -8.73
N GLY A 592 -3.68 -19.65 -9.66
CA GLY A 592 -3.98 -18.28 -10.10
C GLY A 592 -3.57 -17.17 -9.12
N THR A 593 -2.91 -17.47 -8.00
CA THR A 593 -2.47 -16.45 -7.03
C THR A 593 -1.01 -16.64 -6.63
N SER A 594 -0.41 -15.60 -6.02
CA SER A 594 0.93 -15.66 -5.42
C SER A 594 0.93 -16.19 -3.98
N ASP A 595 -0.16 -16.82 -3.53
CA ASP A 595 -0.35 -17.28 -2.16
C ASP A 595 0.28 -18.67 -1.99
N GLN A 596 1.41 -18.72 -1.28
CA GLN A 596 2.14 -19.96 -1.07
C GLN A 596 1.53 -20.78 0.07
N LEU A 597 0.94 -21.93 -0.27
CA LEU A 597 0.27 -22.81 0.68
C LEU A 597 1.26 -23.66 1.48
N MET A 598 2.32 -24.13 0.82
CA MET A 598 3.32 -25.00 1.44
C MET A 598 4.63 -25.01 0.66
N THR A 599 5.76 -25.17 1.36
CA THR A 599 7.02 -25.67 0.77
C THR A 599 7.29 -27.06 1.29
N GLY A 600 7.71 -27.96 0.41
CA GLY A 600 7.98 -29.34 0.76
C GLY A 600 9.08 -29.98 -0.08
N THR A 601 9.52 -31.15 0.37
CA THR A 601 10.34 -32.08 -0.40
C THR A 601 9.45 -33.22 -0.90
N LEU A 602 9.99 -34.07 -1.78
CA LEU A 602 9.32 -35.29 -2.25
C LEU A 602 8.84 -36.22 -1.11
N ARG A 603 9.41 -36.12 0.10
CA ARG A 603 9.05 -36.97 1.26
C ARG A 603 7.87 -36.44 2.07
N ASN A 604 7.40 -35.23 1.81
CA ASN A 604 6.31 -34.64 2.56
C ASN A 604 5.00 -35.36 2.24
N LEU A 605 4.28 -35.82 3.28
CA LEU A 605 2.95 -36.42 3.16
C LEU A 605 1.91 -35.29 3.00
N ILE A 606 1.01 -35.42 2.03
CA ILE A 606 -0.02 -34.42 1.73
C ILE A 606 -1.37 -35.09 1.46
N HIS A 607 -2.45 -34.33 1.66
CA HIS A 607 -3.77 -34.67 1.14
C HIS A 607 -3.92 -34.00 -0.23
N TRP A 608 -4.24 -34.76 -1.28
CA TRP A 608 -4.40 -34.22 -2.63
C TRP A 608 -5.45 -35.00 -3.44
N GLY A 609 -5.90 -34.42 -4.56
CA GLY A 609 -6.77 -35.07 -5.53
C GLY A 609 -6.52 -34.59 -6.96
N PRO A 610 -6.78 -35.41 -7.99
CA PRO A 610 -6.62 -35.02 -9.39
C PRO A 610 -7.69 -33.99 -9.81
N LEU A 611 -7.33 -33.05 -10.69
CA LEU A 611 -8.23 -31.97 -11.10
C LEU A 611 -9.28 -32.38 -12.15
N ASN A 612 -9.10 -33.53 -12.81
CA ASN A 612 -10.06 -34.23 -13.68
C ASN A 612 -9.30 -35.42 -14.31
N GLU A 613 -9.70 -36.67 -14.03
CA GLU A 613 -9.33 -37.78 -14.92
C GLU A 613 -10.21 -37.64 -16.16
N GLN A 614 -9.69 -37.08 -17.26
CA GLN A 614 -10.27 -37.41 -18.56
C GLN A 614 -10.14 -38.93 -18.69
N LYS A 615 -11.25 -39.64 -18.48
CA LYS A 615 -11.37 -41.06 -18.70
C LYS A 615 -10.89 -41.28 -20.14
N PRO A 616 -9.75 -41.94 -20.39
CA PRO A 616 -9.33 -42.18 -21.75
C PRO A 616 -10.43 -43.01 -22.39
N GLU A 617 -11.12 -42.46 -23.38
CA GLU A 617 -12.02 -43.24 -24.23
C GLU A 617 -11.19 -44.39 -24.78
N LEU A 618 -11.60 -45.61 -24.44
CA LEU A 618 -11.07 -46.82 -25.03
C LEU A 618 -11.35 -46.73 -26.53
N VAL A 619 -10.34 -46.30 -27.29
CA VAL A 619 -10.31 -46.45 -28.74
C VAL A 619 -10.42 -47.96 -29.00
N GLN A 620 -11.62 -48.40 -29.35
CA GLN A 620 -11.86 -49.74 -29.85
C GLN A 620 -11.04 -49.91 -31.13
N SER A 621 -10.08 -50.82 -31.10
CA SER A 621 -9.39 -51.29 -32.30
C SER A 621 -10.42 -51.94 -33.22
N PRO A 622 -10.58 -51.49 -34.48
CA PRO A 622 -11.33 -52.24 -35.47
C PRO A 622 -10.40 -53.29 -36.08
N ASP A 623 -10.60 -54.55 -35.71
CA ASP A 623 -10.24 -55.69 -36.53
C ASP A 623 -11.23 -55.76 -37.71
N GLU A 624 -10.74 -55.60 -38.96
CA GLU A 624 -11.04 -56.43 -40.15
C GLU A 624 -10.44 -55.84 -41.46
N PRO A 625 -10.31 -56.62 -42.55
CA PRO A 625 -9.04 -56.84 -43.24
C PRO A 625 -8.79 -55.95 -44.48
N ARG A 626 -7.51 -55.79 -44.81
CA ARG A 626 -7.02 -55.17 -46.04
C ARG A 626 -7.09 -56.16 -47.21
N ASP A 627 -7.96 -55.88 -48.17
CA ASP A 627 -7.75 -56.25 -49.56
C ASP A 627 -7.01 -55.14 -50.32
N ALA A 628 -6.16 -55.58 -51.23
CA ALA A 628 -5.21 -54.82 -52.01
C ALA A 628 -5.88 -53.99 -53.12
N GLU A 629 -5.37 -52.78 -53.41
CA GLU A 629 -4.92 -52.43 -54.77
C GLU A 629 -4.32 -51.01 -54.88
N ALA A 630 -3.38 -50.93 -55.83
CA ALA A 630 -2.90 -49.78 -56.61
C ALA A 630 -1.97 -48.73 -55.98
N ALA A 631 -0.77 -48.69 -56.58
CA ALA A 631 0.33 -47.75 -56.34
C ALA A 631 0.07 -46.34 -56.91
N PRO A 632 0.69 -45.27 -56.35
CA PRO A 632 0.63 -43.93 -56.92
C PRO A 632 1.79 -43.62 -57.89
N ALA A 633 1.48 -42.83 -58.92
CA ALA A 633 2.43 -42.20 -59.84
C ALA A 633 3.08 -40.93 -59.24
N PRO A 634 4.24 -40.46 -59.75
CA PRO A 634 5.06 -39.46 -59.08
C PRO A 634 4.62 -38.02 -59.38
N VAL A 635 4.61 -37.16 -58.36
CA VAL A 635 4.30 -35.72 -58.46
C VAL A 635 5.60 -34.91 -58.48
N GLU A 636 5.68 -33.98 -59.44
CA GLU A 636 6.74 -32.98 -59.66
C GLU A 636 6.89 -31.97 -58.49
N PRO A 637 8.07 -31.33 -58.34
CA PRO A 637 8.34 -30.43 -57.22
C PRO A 637 7.76 -29.02 -57.43
N ALA A 638 6.85 -28.60 -56.56
CA ALA A 638 6.28 -27.26 -56.54
C ALA A 638 7.19 -26.22 -55.85
N ALA A 639 7.12 -25.00 -56.37
CA ALA A 639 7.97 -23.84 -56.11
C ALA A 639 7.76 -23.15 -54.74
N LYS A 640 8.72 -22.25 -54.43
CA LYS A 640 8.83 -21.42 -53.21
C LYS A 640 7.58 -20.55 -52.94
N PRO A 641 7.23 -20.27 -51.66
CA PRO A 641 6.05 -19.48 -51.34
C PRO A 641 6.31 -17.97 -51.47
N VAL A 642 5.31 -17.30 -52.06
CA VAL A 642 5.12 -15.85 -52.10
C VAL A 642 4.39 -15.41 -50.82
N VAL A 643 4.82 -14.27 -50.27
CA VAL A 643 4.24 -13.60 -49.10
C VAL A 643 2.87 -13.02 -49.46
N GLY A 644 1.82 -13.37 -48.70
CA GLY A 644 0.45 -12.87 -48.86
C GLY A 644 -0.27 -12.71 -47.51
N SER A 645 -1.12 -11.68 -47.42
CA SER A 645 -1.75 -11.08 -46.24
C SER A 645 -2.64 -12.00 -45.40
N ARG A 646 -2.56 -11.83 -44.06
CA ARG A 646 -3.40 -12.51 -43.06
C ARG A 646 -4.85 -12.01 -43.10
N PHE A 647 -5.78 -12.89 -43.44
CA PHE A 647 -7.16 -12.85 -42.93
C PHE A 647 -7.37 -14.10 -42.06
N TYR A 648 -8.01 -13.94 -40.91
CA TYR A 648 -8.34 -15.03 -40.00
C TYR A 648 -9.68 -15.65 -40.43
N GLU A 649 -9.71 -16.97 -40.58
CA GLU A 649 -10.96 -17.72 -40.73
C GLU A 649 -11.66 -17.84 -39.37
N VAL A 650 -12.98 -17.67 -39.41
CA VAL A 650 -13.84 -17.69 -38.22
C VAL A 650 -14.38 -19.11 -38.01
N PRO A 651 -14.36 -19.66 -36.78
CA PRO A 651 -14.83 -21.01 -36.49
C PRO A 651 -16.33 -21.24 -36.77
N GLU A 652 -16.68 -22.44 -37.21
CA GLU A 652 -18.03 -22.86 -37.61
C GLU A 652 -19.08 -22.81 -36.47
N ASN A 653 -18.65 -22.79 -35.21
CA ASN A 653 -19.54 -22.83 -34.04
C ASN A 653 -20.05 -21.45 -33.59
N TRP A 654 -19.75 -20.37 -34.33
CA TRP A 654 -20.10 -19.02 -33.89
C TRP A 654 -21.61 -18.73 -33.98
N VAL A 655 -22.32 -19.43 -34.87
CA VAL A 655 -23.77 -19.27 -35.04
C VAL A 655 -24.53 -19.90 -33.87
N GLU A 656 -24.11 -21.08 -33.39
CA GLU A 656 -24.71 -21.74 -32.21
C GLU A 656 -24.51 -20.90 -30.93
N LEU A 657 -23.31 -20.31 -30.76
CA LEU A 657 -23.02 -19.41 -29.64
C LEU A 657 -23.82 -18.10 -29.68
N ALA A 658 -24.22 -17.64 -30.87
CA ALA A 658 -25.06 -16.45 -31.01
C ALA A 658 -26.54 -16.74 -30.69
N GLU A 659 -27.01 -17.97 -30.95
CA GLU A 659 -28.38 -18.39 -30.66
C GLU A 659 -28.61 -18.68 -29.17
N GLU A 660 -27.62 -19.25 -28.44
CA GLU A 660 -27.69 -19.42 -26.98
C GLU A 660 -27.69 -18.08 -26.20
N GLY A 661 -27.24 -16.99 -26.84
CA GLY A 661 -27.17 -15.65 -26.24
C GLY A 661 -28.44 -14.80 -26.37
N ASP A 662 -29.48 -15.26 -27.08
CA ASP A 662 -30.65 -14.44 -27.45
C ASP A 662 -31.73 -14.30 -26.35
N THR A 663 -31.28 -13.89 -25.15
CA THR A 663 -32.16 -13.61 -24.01
C THR A 663 -32.80 -12.22 -24.09
N GLU A 664 -33.97 -12.04 -23.48
CA GLU A 664 -34.67 -10.74 -23.46
C GLU A 664 -33.83 -9.63 -22.78
N ALA A 665 -33.01 -10.00 -21.79
CA ALA A 665 -32.06 -9.10 -21.14
C ALA A 665 -30.95 -8.63 -22.10
N ALA A 666 -30.42 -9.53 -22.92
CA ALA A 666 -29.43 -9.20 -23.95
C ALA A 666 -30.04 -8.29 -25.04
N ARG A 667 -31.28 -8.57 -25.48
CA ARG A 667 -32.00 -7.69 -26.42
C ARG A 667 -32.21 -6.29 -25.85
N ARG A 668 -32.64 -6.17 -24.59
CA ARG A 668 -32.81 -4.87 -23.92
C ARG A 668 -31.49 -4.11 -23.76
N TYR A 669 -30.40 -4.81 -23.50
CA TYR A 669 -29.05 -4.23 -23.45
C TYR A 669 -28.63 -3.68 -24.81
N TRP A 670 -28.76 -4.48 -25.88
CA TRP A 670 -28.35 -4.08 -27.23
C TRP A 670 -29.25 -3.01 -27.84
N THR A 671 -30.55 -3.02 -27.59
CA THR A 671 -31.46 -1.93 -28.00
C THR A 671 -31.01 -0.60 -27.39
N ARG A 672 -30.64 -0.60 -26.10
CA ARG A 672 -30.15 0.59 -25.41
C ARG A 672 -28.82 1.09 -25.99
N ARG A 673 -27.90 0.17 -26.32
CA ARG A 673 -26.63 0.48 -26.99
C ARG A 673 -26.81 1.01 -28.41
N CYS A 674 -27.78 0.50 -29.16
CA CYS A 674 -28.08 0.97 -30.51
C CYS A 674 -28.71 2.37 -30.50
N GLU A 675 -29.57 2.69 -29.52
CA GLU A 675 -30.08 4.05 -29.33
C GLU A 675 -28.97 5.01 -28.89
N GLU A 676 -28.09 4.58 -27.98
CA GLU A 676 -26.90 5.33 -27.56
C GLU A 676 -25.98 5.62 -28.76
N TRP A 677 -25.71 4.62 -29.61
CA TRP A 677 -24.95 4.76 -30.86
C TRP A 677 -25.61 5.78 -31.80
N ARG A 678 -26.94 5.71 -31.94
CA ARG A 678 -27.69 6.58 -32.86
C ARG A 678 -27.68 8.04 -32.42
N LEU A 679 -27.68 8.30 -31.11
CA LEU A 679 -27.62 9.64 -30.52
C LEU A 679 -26.20 10.21 -30.48
N THR A 680 -25.20 9.35 -30.25
CA THR A 680 -23.80 9.79 -30.04
C THR A 680 -22.93 9.63 -31.29
N ARG A 681 -23.41 8.92 -32.31
CA ARG A 681 -22.69 8.47 -33.52
C ARG A 681 -21.35 7.76 -33.22
N LYS A 682 -21.29 7.00 -32.12
CA LYS A 682 -20.16 6.17 -31.74
C LYS A 682 -20.56 4.73 -31.58
#